data_AF-Q51IZ9-F1
#
_entry.id   AF-Q51IZ9-F1
#
_cell.length_a   1.000
_cell.length_b   1.000
_cell.length_c   1.000
_cell.angle_alpha   90.00
_cell.angle_beta   90.00
_cell.angle_gamma   90.00
#
_symmetry.space_group_name_H-M   'P 1'
#
loop_
_entity.id
_entity.type
_entity.pdbx_description
1 polymer ?
#
loop_
_entity_poly.entity_id
_entity_poly.type
_entity_poly.pdbx_seq_one_letter_code
_entity_poly.pdbx_strand_id
1 'polypeptide(L)'
;MAPRNPELPPTPLRHPQPQRPTIPRLFSRLSHASKRSFRSYSSSFEADDERSGSDSRSQFDSDSDSDMDTSTERGQSRERRCRRSYGGEQYADEDTRPTSEKELAGWYMYSFAAETYVICAISSFIPILLESLARENGVLLKDRTSPCKASYDKTPDGGNDDNQCVVHVLGMEINTASFAMYTFSVSVLLQALLVVSISCAADHGNYRKKLLLAFAWIGSFSVMAYIFVSKEIYLLGAILAIISNTSFGASFVLLNSFLPLLVRHHPRIEYAEPATGDDLDFESEDQMRNSASHLLADEHDDHYALSRVHTKEELTSIELQLSTEISAKGIGIGYCAGLFVQCIAIAIVFKLKNSTWSQRVVLLFVGAWWAIFTIPAAMWLRPRPGPPLPAASESSRGGVAAFVSYTLYAWKALFRTVSLARRLIDIVLFLGAWFLLSDAIATTSSTAILFAKTQLRMEPWALAMINVISTTAGIAGAFSWAFISRRLGLRPHQTILACIVLFELIPLYGLMGYLPFVKNWGVLGLQKPWEMFPLAAVYGFVLGGLSGYCRSLFGELIPPGSEAAFYALYAITDKGSSIFGPAIVGAIIDATEEIRPAFWFLAVMVGLPAPLIYFIDVDRGKVEGEKLAAVIEGYRRHQDESFDDGRFPSDDDDDGRGPILGGRDDEDEHDTEREVRGR
;
A
#
# COMPACT_ATOMS: atom_id res chain seq x y z
N MET A 1 -90.05 -21.84 -14.94
CA MET A 1 -90.24 -20.37 -15.00
C MET A 1 -90.57 -19.87 -13.61
N ALA A 2 -89.91 -18.78 -13.18
CA ALA A 2 -90.10 -17.95 -11.97
C ALA A 2 -88.77 -17.82 -11.17
N PRO A 3 -88.51 -16.67 -10.51
CA PRO A 3 -87.85 -15.54 -11.19
C PRO A 3 -86.60 -15.03 -10.45
N ARG A 4 -85.69 -14.38 -11.20
CA ARG A 4 -84.62 -13.54 -10.64
C ARG A 4 -85.24 -12.25 -10.07
N ASN A 5 -84.95 -11.96 -8.79
CA ASN A 5 -85.24 -10.69 -8.13
C ASN A 5 -83.90 -10.01 -7.72
N PRO A 6 -83.86 -8.68 -7.61
CA PRO A 6 -82.74 -7.87 -8.05
C PRO A 6 -81.78 -7.44 -6.94
N GLU A 7 -80.54 -7.16 -7.37
CA GLU A 7 -79.41 -6.68 -6.59
C GLU A 7 -79.70 -5.37 -5.86
N LEU A 8 -79.45 -5.35 -4.55
CA LEU A 8 -79.36 -4.14 -3.74
C LEU A 8 -77.94 -3.56 -3.82
N PRO A 9 -77.77 -2.24 -3.92
CA PRO A 9 -76.46 -1.61 -4.14
C PRO A 9 -75.59 -1.65 -2.87
N PRO A 10 -74.26 -1.76 -3.02
CA PRO A 10 -73.32 -1.80 -1.90
C PRO A 10 -73.19 -0.42 -1.23
N THR A 11 -73.23 -0.42 0.10
CA THR A 11 -73.05 0.74 0.97
C THR A 11 -71.59 1.22 0.94
N PRO A 12 -71.32 2.53 0.84
CA PRO A 12 -69.97 3.05 0.65
C PRO A 12 -69.07 2.83 1.89
N LEU A 13 -67.95 2.14 1.67
CA LEU A 13 -66.89 1.92 2.66
C LEU A 13 -66.17 3.23 2.95
N ARG A 14 -66.15 3.58 4.25
CA ARG A 14 -65.55 4.78 4.84
C ARG A 14 -64.03 4.78 4.60
N HIS A 15 -63.51 5.80 3.90
CA HIS A 15 -62.07 6.01 3.71
C HIS A 15 -61.34 6.09 5.07
N PRO A 16 -60.22 5.36 5.27
CA PRO A 16 -59.40 5.50 6.46
C PRO A 16 -58.67 6.86 6.45
N GLN A 17 -58.74 7.60 7.57
CA GLN A 17 -57.96 8.82 7.75
C GLN A 17 -56.46 8.51 7.89
N PRO A 18 -55.57 9.35 7.34
CA PRO A 18 -54.13 9.12 7.32
C PRO A 18 -53.54 9.15 8.74
N GLN A 19 -52.93 8.04 9.15
CA GLN A 19 -52.17 7.93 10.40
C GLN A 19 -50.87 8.73 10.26
N ARG A 20 -50.59 9.59 11.26
CA ARG A 20 -49.36 10.38 11.34
C ARG A 20 -48.13 9.47 11.55
N PRO A 21 -46.99 9.77 10.93
CA PRO A 21 -45.78 8.94 11.00
C PRO A 21 -45.24 8.86 12.43
N THR A 22 -45.06 7.63 12.90
CA THR A 22 -44.43 7.30 14.19
C THR A 22 -42.92 7.47 14.06
N ILE A 23 -42.36 8.42 14.82
CA ILE A 23 -40.92 8.69 14.90
C ILE A 23 -40.20 7.42 15.44
N PRO A 24 -39.19 6.89 14.73
CA PRO A 24 -38.51 5.66 15.15
C PRO A 24 -37.67 5.90 16.41
N ARG A 25 -37.91 5.08 17.44
CA ARG A 25 -37.15 5.10 18.70
C ARG A 25 -35.74 4.56 18.45
N LEU A 26 -34.75 5.46 18.52
CA LEU A 26 -33.30 5.26 18.33
C LEU A 26 -32.61 4.16 19.16
N PHE A 27 -33.32 3.38 19.98
CA PHE A 27 -32.72 2.44 20.93
C PHE A 27 -32.98 0.94 20.68
N SER A 28 -33.66 0.53 19.61
CA SER A 28 -33.78 -0.92 19.28
C SER A 28 -32.66 -1.48 18.41
N ARG A 29 -31.88 -0.65 17.70
CA ARG A 29 -30.78 -1.14 16.85
C ARG A 29 -29.54 -1.63 17.62
N LEU A 30 -29.44 -1.34 18.92
CA LEU A 30 -28.34 -1.85 19.76
C LEU A 30 -28.65 -3.21 20.41
N SER A 31 -29.89 -3.71 20.39
CA SER A 31 -30.23 -5.01 20.99
C SER A 31 -30.14 -6.20 20.02
N HIS A 32 -30.19 -5.95 18.70
CA HIS A 32 -30.03 -7.02 17.70
C HIS A 32 -28.56 -7.32 17.36
N ALA A 33 -27.63 -6.41 17.66
CA ALA A 33 -26.21 -6.61 17.43
C ALA A 33 -25.51 -7.54 18.45
N SER A 34 -26.18 -7.95 19.55
CA SER A 34 -25.53 -8.73 20.61
C SER A 34 -25.86 -10.24 20.62
N LYS A 35 -26.60 -10.77 19.63
CA LYS A 35 -26.98 -12.20 19.62
C LYS A 35 -26.43 -13.06 18.47
N ARG A 36 -25.56 -12.54 17.60
CA ARG A 36 -24.77 -13.40 16.69
C ARG A 36 -23.39 -13.66 17.30
N SER A 37 -23.37 -14.39 18.42
CA SER A 37 -22.15 -15.10 18.84
C SER A 37 -21.99 -16.33 17.96
N PHE A 38 -21.24 -16.23 16.86
CA PHE A 38 -20.74 -17.43 16.20
C PHE A 38 -19.80 -18.13 17.17
N ARG A 39 -20.23 -19.27 17.71
CA ARG A 39 -19.35 -20.23 18.38
C ARG A 39 -18.40 -20.76 17.33
N SER A 40 -17.27 -20.11 17.13
CA SER A 40 -16.14 -20.74 16.46
C SER A 40 -15.59 -21.80 17.41
N TYR A 41 -15.85 -23.07 17.09
CA TYR A 41 -15.04 -24.17 17.63
C TYR A 41 -13.67 -24.07 16.99
N SER A 42 -12.83 -23.18 17.50
CA SER A 42 -11.40 -23.14 17.20
C SER A 42 -10.77 -24.38 17.85
N SER A 43 -10.66 -25.48 17.13
CA SER A 43 -9.75 -26.55 17.52
C SER A 43 -8.32 -26.01 17.40
N SER A 44 -7.52 -26.17 18.44
CA SER A 44 -6.24 -25.48 18.63
C SER A 44 -5.10 -25.97 17.72
N PHE A 45 -5.37 -26.73 16.67
CA PHE A 45 -4.35 -27.39 15.86
C PHE A 45 -4.22 -26.91 14.40
N GLU A 46 -5.06 -25.99 13.92
CA GLU A 46 -5.20 -25.79 12.46
C GLU A 46 -4.26 -24.75 11.81
N ALA A 47 -2.99 -24.72 12.20
CA ALA A 47 -1.97 -24.06 11.36
C ALA A 47 -0.74 -24.92 11.07
N ASP A 48 -0.78 -26.22 11.33
CA ASP A 48 0.38 -27.09 11.10
C ASP A 48 -0.01 -28.44 10.47
N ASP A 49 -0.66 -28.37 9.30
CA ASP A 49 -0.87 -29.53 8.44
C ASP A 49 0.00 -29.40 7.18
N GLU A 50 1.33 -29.44 7.34
CA GLU A 50 2.21 -29.92 6.25
C GLU A 50 2.24 -31.47 6.19
N ARG A 51 1.41 -32.16 6.98
CA ARG A 51 1.35 -33.63 7.01
C ARG A 51 0.04 -34.27 6.57
N SER A 52 -0.96 -33.47 6.23
CA SER A 52 -2.14 -33.99 5.52
C SER A 52 -1.76 -34.07 4.05
N GLY A 53 -1.13 -35.19 3.69
CA GLY A 53 -0.81 -35.54 2.32
C GLY A 53 -2.03 -35.38 1.42
N SER A 54 -1.77 -35.02 0.18
CA SER A 54 -2.72 -34.99 -0.92
C SER A 54 -3.45 -36.33 -1.04
N ASP A 55 -4.54 -36.52 -0.29
CA ASP A 55 -5.54 -37.52 -0.61
C ASP A 55 -6.30 -36.99 -1.82
N SER A 56 -5.71 -37.24 -2.99
CA SER A 56 -6.41 -37.35 -4.25
C SER A 56 -7.50 -38.41 -4.10
N ARG A 57 -8.65 -38.02 -3.55
CA ARG A 57 -9.89 -38.81 -3.61
C ARG A 57 -10.40 -38.77 -5.04
N SER A 58 -9.85 -39.67 -5.85
CA SER A 58 -10.51 -40.20 -7.03
C SER A 58 -11.75 -40.98 -6.57
N GLN A 59 -12.90 -40.32 -6.41
CA GLN A 59 -14.19 -40.99 -6.34
C GLN A 59 -14.77 -41.06 -7.75
N PHE A 60 -14.36 -42.10 -8.46
CA PHE A 60 -15.18 -42.76 -9.46
C PHE A 60 -16.20 -43.59 -8.68
N ASP A 61 -17.38 -43.05 -8.41
CA ASP A 61 -18.52 -43.87 -7.98
C ASP A 61 -19.58 -43.78 -9.08
N SER A 62 -19.53 -44.79 -9.94
CA SER A 62 -20.72 -45.33 -10.60
C SER A 62 -21.48 -46.13 -9.54
N ASP A 63 -22.71 -45.74 -9.23
CA ASP A 63 -23.86 -46.65 -9.27
C ASP A 63 -25.13 -45.99 -8.74
N SER A 64 -26.16 -46.18 -9.55
CA SER A 64 -27.59 -46.26 -9.34
C SER A 64 -28.17 -46.25 -7.92
N ASP A 65 -29.29 -45.52 -7.86
CA ASP A 65 -30.53 -45.77 -7.12
C ASP A 65 -30.66 -45.45 -5.62
N SER A 66 -31.76 -44.74 -5.38
CA SER A 66 -32.64 -44.69 -4.20
C SER A 66 -32.36 -43.67 -3.08
N ASP A 67 -33.33 -42.74 -3.02
CA ASP A 67 -33.97 -42.13 -1.86
C ASP A 67 -33.27 -41.01 -1.05
N MET A 68 -33.74 -39.79 -1.34
CA MET A 68 -34.05 -38.69 -0.44
C MET A 68 -33.04 -38.35 0.68
N ASP A 69 -32.14 -37.41 0.38
CA ASP A 69 -31.79 -36.33 1.32
C ASP A 69 -31.40 -35.05 0.54
N THR A 70 -32.41 -34.27 0.15
CA THR A 70 -32.27 -33.05 -0.69
C THR A 70 -31.62 -31.85 0.03
N SER A 71 -31.30 -31.97 1.32
CA SER A 71 -30.66 -30.90 2.08
C SER A 71 -29.14 -30.81 1.82
N THR A 72 -28.49 -31.95 1.60
CA THR A 72 -27.03 -32.06 1.42
C THR A 72 -26.58 -31.62 0.02
N GLU A 73 -27.36 -31.94 -1.02
CA GLU A 73 -27.07 -31.51 -2.40
C GLU A 73 -27.30 -30.00 -2.60
N ARG A 74 -28.28 -29.40 -1.90
CA ARG A 74 -28.52 -27.94 -1.97
C ARG A 74 -27.34 -27.12 -1.45
N GLY A 75 -26.63 -27.61 -0.44
CA GLY A 75 -25.40 -26.99 0.07
C GLY A 75 -24.26 -27.03 -0.94
N GLN A 76 -23.99 -28.22 -1.51
CA GLN A 76 -22.91 -28.42 -2.48
C GLN A 76 -23.16 -27.71 -3.82
N SER A 77 -24.41 -27.64 -4.28
CA SER A 77 -24.81 -26.93 -5.49
C SER A 77 -24.65 -25.41 -5.34
N ARG A 78 -24.93 -24.87 -4.15
CA ARG A 78 -24.75 -23.45 -3.80
C ARG A 78 -23.27 -23.07 -3.71
N GLU A 79 -22.44 -23.92 -3.08
CA GLU A 79 -20.98 -23.73 -3.04
C GLU A 79 -20.38 -23.69 -4.46
N ARG A 80 -20.83 -24.56 -5.36
CA ARG A 80 -20.35 -24.59 -6.76
C ARG A 80 -20.73 -23.32 -7.55
N ARG A 81 -21.88 -22.71 -7.28
CA ARG A 81 -22.38 -21.56 -8.07
C ARG A 81 -21.68 -20.25 -7.70
N CYS A 82 -21.38 -19.99 -6.42
CA CYS A 82 -20.50 -18.88 -6.03
C CYS A 82 -19.05 -19.09 -6.49
N ARG A 83 -18.55 -20.33 -6.47
CA ARG A 83 -17.19 -20.67 -6.95
C ARG A 83 -16.97 -20.37 -8.43
N ARG A 84 -17.99 -20.48 -9.28
CA ARG A 84 -17.91 -20.18 -10.73
C ARG A 84 -17.75 -18.69 -11.08
N SER A 85 -18.01 -17.76 -10.14
CA SER A 85 -17.91 -16.32 -10.42
C SER A 85 -16.45 -15.87 -10.67
N TYR A 86 -15.48 -16.57 -10.07
CA TYR A 86 -14.06 -16.35 -10.35
C TYR A 86 -13.65 -17.24 -11.54
N GLY A 87 -13.77 -16.73 -12.77
CA GLY A 87 -13.34 -17.39 -14.01
C GLY A 87 -11.81 -17.51 -14.17
N GLY A 88 -11.08 -17.83 -13.11
CA GLY A 88 -9.68 -18.24 -13.19
C GLY A 88 -9.59 -19.76 -13.27
N GLU A 89 -8.73 -20.28 -14.13
CA GLU A 89 -8.34 -21.69 -14.11
C GLU A 89 -7.78 -22.03 -12.73
N GLN A 90 -8.51 -22.84 -11.96
CA GLN A 90 -7.99 -23.38 -10.71
C GLN A 90 -6.83 -24.33 -11.05
N TYR A 91 -5.67 -24.12 -10.42
CA TYR A 91 -4.52 -25.02 -10.55
C TYR A 91 -4.48 -25.99 -9.37
N ALA A 92 -3.84 -27.15 -9.57
CA ALA A 92 -3.92 -28.30 -8.68
C ALA A 92 -3.55 -28.02 -7.20
N ASP A 93 -2.66 -27.06 -6.95
CA ASP A 93 -2.17 -26.73 -5.62
C ASP A 93 -2.83 -25.46 -5.00
N GLU A 94 -3.87 -24.88 -5.61
CA GLU A 94 -4.49 -23.65 -5.08
C GLU A 94 -5.12 -23.86 -3.69
N ASP A 95 -4.62 -23.14 -2.68
CA ASP A 95 -5.20 -23.16 -1.33
C ASP A 95 -6.39 -22.22 -1.24
N THR A 96 -7.60 -22.77 -1.39
CA THR A 96 -8.87 -22.02 -1.34
C THR A 96 -9.52 -22.01 0.05
N ARG A 97 -8.82 -22.42 1.12
CA ARG A 97 -9.43 -22.42 2.47
C ARG A 97 -9.77 -20.99 2.91
N PRO A 98 -10.86 -20.77 3.67
CA PRO A 98 -11.19 -19.44 4.17
C PRO A 98 -10.04 -18.87 5.02
N THR A 99 -9.83 -17.57 4.91
CA THR A 99 -8.86 -16.81 5.68
C THR A 99 -9.18 -16.92 7.16
N SER A 100 -8.29 -17.54 7.92
CA SER A 100 -8.46 -17.70 9.37
C SER A 100 -8.04 -16.45 10.14
N GLU A 101 -8.61 -16.24 11.33
CA GLU A 101 -8.17 -15.16 12.21
C GLU A 101 -6.69 -15.30 12.60
N LYS A 102 -6.19 -16.54 12.69
CA LYS A 102 -4.77 -16.82 12.94
C LYS A 102 -3.89 -16.39 11.78
N GLU A 103 -4.32 -16.61 10.54
CA GLU A 103 -3.61 -16.15 9.34
C GLU A 103 -3.56 -14.62 9.27
N LEU A 104 -4.68 -13.94 9.56
CA LEU A 104 -4.71 -12.47 9.69
C LEU A 104 -3.81 -11.98 10.82
N ALA A 105 -3.81 -12.66 11.97
CA ALA A 105 -2.89 -12.35 13.06
C ALA A 105 -1.43 -12.48 12.61
N GLY A 106 -1.09 -13.53 11.85
CA GLY A 106 0.25 -13.69 11.26
C GLY A 106 0.65 -12.50 10.37
N TRP A 107 -0.27 -12.03 9.53
CA TRP A 107 -0.05 -10.84 8.69
C TRP A 107 0.15 -9.57 9.53
N TYR A 108 -0.67 -9.34 10.56
CA TYR A 108 -0.52 -8.21 11.48
C TYR A 108 0.77 -8.27 12.30
N MET A 109 1.19 -9.46 12.73
CA MET A 109 2.43 -9.65 13.50
C MET A 109 3.67 -9.28 12.69
N TYR A 110 3.64 -9.48 11.37
CA TYR A 110 4.74 -9.02 10.53
C TYR A 110 4.83 -7.50 10.49
N SER A 111 3.71 -6.79 10.35
CA SER A 111 3.69 -5.31 10.44
C SER A 111 4.15 -4.82 11.81
N PHE A 112 3.72 -5.48 12.89
CA PHE A 112 4.18 -5.22 14.26
C PHE A 112 5.70 -5.40 14.42
N ALA A 113 6.31 -6.31 13.65
CA ALA A 113 7.74 -6.55 13.64
C ALA A 113 8.49 -5.51 12.80
N ALA A 114 8.16 -5.42 11.51
CA ALA A 114 8.95 -4.71 10.51
C ALA A 114 8.76 -3.19 10.52
N GLU A 115 7.60 -2.67 10.93
CA GLU A 115 7.36 -1.21 10.94
C GLU A 115 8.26 -0.49 11.96
N THR A 116 8.67 -1.20 13.02
CA THR A 116 9.63 -0.69 14.01
C THR A 116 11.01 -0.39 13.41
N TYR A 117 11.42 -1.14 12.39
CA TYR A 117 12.65 -0.87 11.66
C TYR A 117 12.57 0.44 10.86
N VAL A 118 11.44 0.69 10.19
CA VAL A 118 11.23 1.93 9.42
C VAL A 118 11.26 3.14 10.34
N ILE A 119 10.47 3.10 11.41
CA ILE A 119 10.33 4.22 12.34
C ILE A 119 11.63 4.43 13.11
N CYS A 120 12.17 3.40 13.76
CA CYS A 120 13.29 3.58 14.68
C CYS A 120 14.65 3.57 13.98
N ALA A 121 14.87 2.64 13.05
CA ALA A 121 16.20 2.45 12.47
C ALA A 121 16.44 3.39 11.28
N ILE A 122 15.73 3.21 10.16
CA ILE A 122 15.95 4.00 8.94
C ILE A 122 15.66 5.48 9.18
N SER A 123 14.52 5.81 9.79
CA SER A 123 14.11 7.21 9.96
C SER A 123 14.79 7.93 11.13
N SER A 124 15.77 7.30 11.81
CA SER A 124 16.45 7.93 12.94
C SER A 124 17.84 7.35 13.19
N PHE A 125 17.97 6.18 13.80
CA PHE A 125 19.23 5.73 14.37
C PHE A 125 20.29 5.29 13.37
N ILE A 126 19.92 4.75 12.20
CA ILE A 126 20.89 4.36 11.16
C ILE A 126 21.58 5.61 10.56
N PRO A 127 20.86 6.64 10.05
CA PRO A 127 21.52 7.85 9.56
C PRO A 127 22.42 8.50 10.61
N ILE A 128 21.93 8.57 11.85
CA ILE A 128 22.67 9.12 12.99
C ILE A 128 23.94 8.30 13.22
N LEU A 129 23.87 6.97 13.30
CA LEU A 129 25.01 6.14 13.61
C LEU A 129 26.04 6.16 12.48
N LEU A 130 25.62 6.09 11.20
CA LEU A 130 26.53 6.16 10.05
C LEU A 130 27.33 7.46 10.04
N GLU A 131 26.66 8.60 10.23
CA GLU A 131 27.34 9.90 10.32
C GLU A 131 28.29 9.94 11.52
N SER A 132 27.86 9.41 12.68
CA SER A 132 28.70 9.38 13.89
C SER A 132 29.97 8.56 13.70
N LEU A 133 29.86 7.36 13.12
CA LEU A 133 31.01 6.48 12.89
C LEU A 133 31.96 7.07 11.86
N ALA A 134 31.42 7.62 10.77
CA ALA A 134 32.22 8.33 9.78
C ALA A 134 32.95 9.51 10.42
N ARG A 135 32.25 10.33 11.22
CA ARG A 135 32.86 11.46 11.94
C ARG A 135 33.93 11.04 12.94
N GLU A 136 33.72 9.99 13.72
CA GLU A 136 34.74 9.46 14.64
C GLU A 136 36.01 8.94 13.94
N ASN A 137 35.90 8.60 12.65
CA ASN A 137 37.02 8.18 11.80
C ASN A 137 37.50 9.32 10.85
N GLY A 138 36.84 10.48 10.88
CA GLY A 138 37.06 11.58 9.97
C GLY A 138 37.97 12.67 10.52
N VAL A 139 38.34 13.58 9.64
CA VAL A 139 39.17 14.76 9.93
C VAL A 139 38.38 16.03 9.67
N LEU A 140 38.74 17.11 10.36
CA LEU A 140 38.13 18.42 10.18
C LEU A 140 38.41 18.93 8.76
N LEU A 141 37.38 19.41 8.07
CA LEU A 141 37.47 19.92 6.70
C LEU A 141 38.48 21.07 6.55
N LYS A 142 38.61 21.91 7.58
CA LYS A 142 39.49 23.09 7.60
C LYS A 142 40.98 22.72 7.57
N ASP A 143 41.40 21.89 8.52
CA ASP A 143 42.82 21.49 8.66
C ASP A 143 43.17 20.23 7.86
N ARG A 144 42.17 19.39 7.53
CA ARG A 144 42.31 18.05 6.92
C ARG A 144 43.23 17.07 7.66
N THR A 145 43.75 17.44 8.83
CA THR A 145 44.65 16.62 9.65
C THR A 145 44.11 16.36 11.05
N SER A 146 43.36 17.32 11.61
CA SER A 146 42.86 17.27 12.98
C SER A 146 41.67 16.31 13.07
N PRO A 147 41.69 15.32 14.00
CA PRO A 147 40.59 14.37 14.12
C PRO A 147 39.30 15.07 14.59
N CYS A 148 38.19 14.65 14.02
CA CYS A 148 36.89 15.19 14.41
C CYS A 148 36.46 14.73 15.81
N LYS A 149 35.84 15.65 16.56
CA LYS A 149 35.18 15.35 17.83
C LYS A 149 33.73 14.90 17.60
N ALA A 150 33.10 14.36 18.64
CA ALA A 150 31.68 14.02 18.60
C ALA A 150 30.84 15.30 18.34
N SER A 151 29.78 15.17 17.53
CA SER A 151 28.96 16.33 17.10
C SER A 151 28.34 17.12 18.25
N TYR A 152 28.11 16.48 19.40
CA TYR A 152 27.47 17.07 20.58
C TYR A 152 28.48 17.67 21.59
N ASP A 153 29.79 17.50 21.37
CA ASP A 153 30.79 18.14 22.23
C ASP A 153 30.73 19.66 22.04
N LYS A 154 30.31 20.37 23.09
CA LYS A 154 30.28 21.83 23.12
C LYS A 154 31.71 22.35 23.24
N THR A 155 32.39 22.60 22.12
CA THR A 155 33.56 23.47 22.15
C THR A 155 33.10 24.89 22.56
N PRO A 156 33.78 25.54 23.53
CA PRO A 156 33.48 26.93 23.88
C PRO A 156 33.91 27.94 22.81
N ASP A 157 34.72 27.51 21.84
CA ASP A 157 35.29 28.33 20.79
C ASP A 157 35.10 27.61 19.44
N GLY A 158 34.45 28.26 18.47
CA GLY A 158 34.27 27.73 17.12
C GLY A 158 32.84 27.90 16.60
N GLY A 159 32.71 28.70 15.55
CA GLY A 159 31.45 28.97 14.85
C GLY A 159 30.85 27.71 14.21
N ASN A 160 29.70 27.86 13.55
CA ASN A 160 29.02 26.75 12.85
C ASN A 160 29.91 26.07 11.79
N ASP A 161 30.85 26.81 11.21
CA ASP A 161 31.69 26.35 10.10
C ASP A 161 32.86 25.46 10.55
N ASP A 162 33.24 25.51 11.84
CA ASP A 162 34.43 24.82 12.36
C ASP A 162 34.21 23.31 12.63
N ASN A 163 33.01 22.78 12.41
CA ASN A 163 32.64 21.41 12.81
C ASN A 163 32.43 20.43 11.65
N GLN A 164 32.70 20.84 10.42
CA GLN A 164 32.54 19.98 9.25
C GLN A 164 33.64 18.92 9.20
N CYS A 165 33.24 17.69 8.89
CA CYS A 165 34.11 16.53 8.91
C CYS A 165 34.05 15.81 7.58
N VAL A 166 35.21 15.38 7.11
CA VAL A 166 35.35 14.58 5.89
C VAL A 166 35.98 13.24 6.20
N VAL A 167 35.61 12.25 5.39
CA VAL A 167 36.17 10.90 5.40
C VAL A 167 36.61 10.52 3.99
N HIS A 168 37.70 9.76 3.91
CA HIS A 168 38.20 9.21 2.64
C HIS A 168 37.53 7.87 2.37
N VAL A 169 36.66 7.82 1.36
CA VAL A 169 35.99 6.59 0.92
C VAL A 169 36.46 6.28 -0.50
N LEU A 170 37.12 5.13 -0.69
CA LEU A 170 37.64 4.69 -2.00
C LEU A 170 38.54 5.74 -2.70
N GLY A 171 39.25 6.55 -1.92
CA GLY A 171 40.13 7.62 -2.44
C GLY A 171 39.43 8.96 -2.70
N MET A 172 38.12 9.06 -2.51
CA MET A 172 37.36 10.32 -2.60
C MET A 172 37.14 10.93 -1.22
N GLU A 173 37.27 12.25 -1.11
CA GLU A 173 36.90 13.01 0.09
C GLU A 173 35.40 13.25 0.08
N ILE A 174 34.71 12.76 1.10
CA ILE A 174 33.25 12.86 1.24
C ILE A 174 32.93 13.43 2.62
N ASN A 175 31.98 14.37 2.69
CA ASN A 175 31.51 14.87 3.97
C ASN A 175 30.81 13.74 4.77
N THR A 176 31.00 13.67 6.08
CA THR A 176 30.40 12.62 6.92
C THR A 176 28.87 12.60 6.84
N ALA A 177 28.31 13.77 6.59
CA ALA A 177 26.90 14.03 6.34
C ALA A 177 26.44 13.40 5.00
N SER A 178 27.18 13.68 3.94
CA SER A 178 26.98 13.13 2.59
C SER A 178 27.19 11.62 2.53
N PHE A 179 28.11 11.07 3.33
CA PHE A 179 28.33 9.62 3.43
C PHE A 179 27.06 8.87 3.82
N ALA A 180 26.32 9.37 4.81
CA ALA A 180 25.04 8.78 5.20
C ALA A 180 24.02 8.89 4.05
N MET A 181 23.93 10.07 3.41
CA MET A 181 23.00 10.31 2.30
C MET A 181 23.26 9.41 1.08
N TYR A 182 24.52 9.29 0.65
CA TYR A 182 24.90 8.40 -0.45
C TYR A 182 24.62 6.94 -0.11
N THR A 183 24.85 6.52 1.14
CA THR A 183 24.49 5.17 1.59
C THR A 183 22.99 4.91 1.43
N PHE A 184 22.14 5.86 1.81
CA PHE A 184 20.69 5.73 1.61
C PHE A 184 20.30 5.70 0.13
N SER A 185 20.84 6.59 -0.70
CA SER A 185 20.58 6.58 -2.15
C SER A 185 20.94 5.24 -2.79
N VAL A 186 22.12 4.70 -2.50
CA VAL A 186 22.53 3.38 -3.01
C VAL A 186 21.63 2.28 -2.48
N SER A 187 21.24 2.34 -1.20
CA SER A 187 20.34 1.36 -0.61
C SER A 187 18.97 1.33 -1.28
N VAL A 188 18.39 2.49 -1.58
CA VAL A 188 17.08 2.62 -2.22
C VAL A 188 17.15 2.19 -3.69
N LEU A 189 18.25 2.50 -4.40
CA LEU A 189 18.48 2.03 -5.76
C LEU A 189 18.51 0.50 -5.83
N LEU A 190 19.28 -0.14 -4.95
CA LEU A 190 19.37 -1.59 -4.90
C LEU A 190 18.04 -2.22 -4.44
N GLN A 191 17.34 -1.59 -3.50
CA GLN A 191 15.98 -1.97 -3.12
C GLN A 191 15.02 -1.96 -4.32
N ALA A 192 14.99 -0.88 -5.10
CA ALA A 192 14.11 -0.76 -6.26
C ALA A 192 14.41 -1.84 -7.32
N LEU A 193 15.69 -2.04 -7.65
CA LEU A 193 16.12 -3.07 -8.61
C LEU A 193 15.75 -4.48 -8.15
N LEU A 194 15.96 -4.77 -6.86
CA LEU A 194 15.65 -6.08 -6.29
C LEU A 194 14.14 -6.34 -6.23
N VAL A 195 13.35 -5.35 -5.80
CA VAL A 195 11.88 -5.45 -5.74
C VAL A 195 11.33 -5.77 -7.13
N VAL A 196 11.70 -4.98 -8.15
CA VAL A 196 11.24 -5.19 -9.54
C VAL A 196 11.63 -6.58 -10.05
N SER A 197 12.85 -7.03 -9.73
CA SER A 197 13.37 -8.30 -10.25
C SER A 197 12.73 -9.53 -9.60
N ILE A 198 12.18 -9.40 -8.38
CA ILE A 198 11.62 -10.53 -7.61
C ILE A 198 10.10 -10.59 -7.67
N SER A 199 9.39 -9.48 -7.98
CA SER A 199 7.92 -9.42 -7.98
C SER A 199 7.26 -10.61 -8.71
N CYS A 200 7.69 -10.95 -9.93
CA CYS A 200 7.09 -12.07 -10.66
C CYS A 200 7.46 -13.46 -10.11
N ALA A 201 8.65 -13.61 -9.53
CA ALA A 201 9.04 -14.88 -8.91
C ALA A 201 8.21 -15.18 -7.66
N ALA A 202 7.74 -14.13 -6.97
CA ALA A 202 6.90 -14.26 -5.79
C ALA A 202 5.47 -14.70 -6.09
N ASP A 203 4.96 -14.44 -7.29
CA ASP A 203 3.58 -14.76 -7.68
C ASP A 203 3.37 -16.23 -8.06
N HIS A 204 4.42 -17.04 -8.12
CA HIS A 204 4.33 -18.44 -8.52
C HIS A 204 4.72 -19.40 -7.39
N GLY A 205 4.00 -20.52 -7.29
CA GLY A 205 4.24 -21.56 -6.28
C GLY A 205 4.33 -21.02 -4.84
N ASN A 206 5.08 -21.71 -3.99
CA ASN A 206 5.24 -21.37 -2.56
C ASN A 206 6.33 -20.31 -2.27
N TYR A 207 6.75 -19.52 -3.26
CA TYR A 207 7.88 -18.60 -3.11
C TYR A 207 7.54 -17.32 -2.35
N ARG A 208 6.28 -16.84 -2.39
CA ARG A 208 5.86 -15.60 -1.70
C ARG A 208 6.25 -15.59 -0.22
N LYS A 209 5.78 -16.58 0.55
CA LYS A 209 6.08 -16.71 1.99
C LYS A 209 7.57 -16.97 2.24
N LYS A 210 8.20 -17.84 1.43
CA LYS A 210 9.62 -18.18 1.60
C LYS A 210 10.52 -16.95 1.41
N LEU A 211 10.27 -16.16 0.37
CA LEU A 211 11.01 -14.93 0.10
C LEU A 211 10.71 -13.87 1.16
N LEU A 212 9.46 -13.71 1.59
CA LEU A 212 9.08 -12.78 2.67
C LEU A 212 9.94 -13.04 3.90
N LEU A 213 9.98 -14.30 4.35
CA LEU A 213 10.73 -14.70 5.54
C LEU A 213 12.25 -14.60 5.31
N ALA A 214 12.76 -15.01 4.15
CA ALA A 214 14.19 -14.89 3.84
C ALA A 214 14.67 -13.44 3.96
N PHE A 215 13.94 -12.49 3.35
CA PHE A 215 14.28 -11.07 3.45
C PHE A 215 14.07 -10.53 4.87
N ALA A 216 13.03 -10.95 5.58
CA ALA A 216 12.84 -10.55 6.98
C ALA A 216 14.02 -10.98 7.88
N TRP A 217 14.51 -12.21 7.71
CA TRP A 217 15.68 -12.71 8.45
C TRP A 217 16.96 -11.98 8.05
N ILE A 218 17.25 -11.86 6.75
CA ILE A 218 18.44 -11.14 6.27
C ILE A 218 18.43 -9.69 6.78
N GLY A 219 17.29 -9.02 6.69
CA GLY A 219 17.12 -7.64 7.15
C GLY A 219 17.32 -7.51 8.66
N SER A 220 16.59 -8.28 9.46
CA SER A 220 16.66 -8.22 10.92
C SER A 220 18.06 -8.56 11.47
N PHE A 221 18.71 -9.60 10.95
CA PHE A 221 20.08 -9.95 11.35
C PHE A 221 21.10 -8.90 10.92
N SER A 222 20.91 -8.25 9.76
CA SER A 222 21.77 -7.14 9.33
C SER A 222 21.67 -5.94 10.29
N VAL A 223 20.47 -5.66 10.80
CA VAL A 223 20.27 -4.62 11.82
C VAL A 223 20.92 -5.02 13.15
N MET A 224 20.82 -6.28 13.56
CA MET A 224 21.49 -6.78 14.77
C MET A 224 23.02 -6.70 14.66
N ALA A 225 23.58 -6.94 13.47
CA ALA A 225 25.02 -6.92 13.23
C ALA A 225 25.68 -5.55 13.46
N TYR A 226 24.91 -4.46 13.55
CA TYR A 226 25.42 -3.14 13.93
C TYR A 226 26.12 -3.13 15.29
N ILE A 227 25.84 -4.09 16.17
CA ILE A 227 26.55 -4.22 17.45
C ILE A 227 28.06 -4.41 17.27
N PHE A 228 28.47 -5.04 16.17
CA PHE A 228 29.88 -5.30 15.85
C PHE A 228 30.54 -4.16 15.09
N VAL A 229 29.77 -3.23 14.53
CA VAL A 229 30.32 -2.10 13.75
C VAL A 229 31.04 -1.14 14.70
N SER A 230 32.32 -0.91 14.45
CA SER A 230 33.11 0.12 15.12
C SER A 230 33.44 1.27 14.16
N LYS A 231 34.05 2.35 14.68
CA LYS A 231 34.47 3.49 13.85
C LYS A 231 35.47 3.10 12.75
N GLU A 232 36.31 2.10 13.00
CA GLU A 232 37.35 1.63 12.06
C GLU A 232 36.72 0.89 10.87
N ILE A 233 35.59 0.22 11.09
CA ILE A 233 34.84 -0.52 10.07
C ILE A 233 33.51 0.16 9.73
N TYR A 234 33.47 1.50 9.73
CA TYR A 234 32.25 2.26 9.43
C TYR A 234 31.64 1.92 8.05
N LEU A 235 32.45 1.51 7.07
CA LEU A 235 31.98 1.01 5.77
C LEU A 235 31.13 -0.26 5.88
N LEU A 236 31.40 -1.14 6.85
CA LEU A 236 30.54 -2.28 7.14
C LEU A 236 29.14 -1.80 7.55
N GLY A 237 29.06 -0.71 8.33
CA GLY A 237 27.79 -0.06 8.66
C GLY A 237 27.00 0.34 7.42
N ALA A 238 27.65 0.95 6.42
CA ALA A 238 26.97 1.31 5.17
C ALA A 238 26.47 0.08 4.40
N ILE A 239 27.26 -0.98 4.31
CA ILE A 239 26.84 -2.25 3.69
C ILE A 239 25.64 -2.85 4.44
N LEU A 240 25.66 -2.84 5.78
CA LEU A 240 24.53 -3.33 6.58
C LEU A 240 23.27 -2.49 6.38
N ALA A 241 23.37 -1.16 6.27
CA ALA A 241 22.24 -0.28 5.94
C ALA A 241 21.62 -0.64 4.58
N ILE A 242 22.48 -0.89 3.58
CA ILE A 242 22.06 -1.28 2.23
C ILE A 242 21.30 -2.61 2.27
N ILE A 243 21.87 -3.62 2.93
CA ILE A 243 21.25 -4.95 3.02
C ILE A 243 19.94 -4.87 3.80
N SER A 244 19.90 -4.18 4.94
CA SER A 244 18.69 -4.10 5.78
C SER A 244 17.57 -3.34 5.10
N ASN A 245 17.87 -2.21 4.42
CA ASN A 245 16.86 -1.43 3.71
C ASN A 245 16.32 -2.17 2.48
N THR A 246 17.20 -2.76 1.68
CA THR A 246 16.82 -3.58 0.51
C THR A 246 15.92 -4.74 0.94
N SER A 247 16.32 -5.45 2.00
CA SER A 247 15.57 -6.60 2.52
C SER A 247 14.22 -6.18 3.11
N PHE A 248 14.17 -5.08 3.86
CA PHE A 248 12.91 -4.51 4.36
C PHE A 248 11.97 -4.21 3.18
N GLY A 249 12.45 -3.48 2.18
CA GLY A 249 11.66 -3.12 1.00
C GLY A 249 11.07 -4.33 0.28
N ALA A 250 11.89 -5.33 0.00
CA ALA A 250 11.45 -6.58 -0.61
C ALA A 250 10.40 -7.30 0.24
N SER A 251 10.66 -7.43 1.53
CA SER A 251 9.74 -8.09 2.45
C SER A 251 8.40 -7.36 2.55
N PHE A 252 8.38 -6.03 2.53
CA PHE A 252 7.15 -5.25 2.63
C PHE A 252 6.30 -5.36 1.36
N VAL A 253 6.92 -5.40 0.18
CA VAL A 253 6.19 -5.66 -1.08
C VAL A 253 5.59 -7.06 -1.07
N LEU A 254 6.34 -8.06 -0.62
CA LEU A 254 5.86 -9.43 -0.48
C LEU A 254 4.71 -9.53 0.54
N LEU A 255 4.78 -8.80 1.66
CA LEU A 255 3.70 -8.72 2.65
C LEU A 255 2.41 -8.16 2.03
N ASN A 256 2.51 -7.06 1.27
CA ASN A 256 1.36 -6.45 0.63
C ASN A 256 0.74 -7.36 -0.45
N SER A 257 1.53 -8.22 -1.08
CA SER A 257 1.01 -9.20 -2.05
C SER A 257 0.10 -10.28 -1.43
N PHE A 258 0.13 -10.46 -0.10
CA PHE A 258 -0.86 -11.33 0.59
C PHE A 258 -2.22 -10.68 0.74
N LEU A 259 -2.31 -9.35 0.78
CA LEU A 259 -3.55 -8.63 1.10
C LEU A 259 -4.71 -9.02 0.15
N PRO A 260 -4.53 -9.05 -1.20
CA PRO A 260 -5.60 -9.49 -2.10
C PRO A 260 -6.06 -10.92 -1.83
N LEU A 261 -5.15 -11.83 -1.44
CA LEU A 261 -5.48 -13.22 -1.17
C LEU A 261 -6.23 -13.41 0.15
N LEU A 262 -5.84 -12.64 1.17
CA LEU A 262 -6.52 -12.63 2.46
C LEU A 262 -7.95 -12.10 2.33
N VAL A 263 -8.15 -11.10 1.48
CA VAL A 263 -9.45 -10.52 1.15
C VAL A 263 -10.29 -11.50 0.34
N ARG A 264 -9.78 -12.02 -0.78
CA ARG A 264 -10.52 -12.95 -1.66
C ARG A 264 -11.10 -14.16 -0.93
N HIS A 265 -10.34 -14.72 0.02
CA HIS A 265 -10.76 -15.88 0.82
C HIS A 265 -11.35 -15.48 2.18
N HIS A 266 -11.65 -14.20 2.41
CA HIS A 266 -12.21 -13.78 3.68
C HIS A 266 -13.66 -14.27 3.81
N PRO A 267 -14.09 -14.77 4.99
CA PRO A 267 -15.45 -15.29 5.20
C PRO A 267 -16.58 -14.31 4.81
N ARG A 268 -16.34 -13.00 4.92
CA ARG A 268 -17.31 -11.97 4.51
C ARG A 268 -17.59 -11.96 2.99
N ILE A 269 -16.65 -12.42 2.17
CA ILE A 269 -16.77 -12.45 0.71
C ILE A 269 -17.19 -13.83 0.24
N GLU A 270 -16.56 -14.88 0.78
CA GLU A 270 -16.86 -16.28 0.39
C GLU A 270 -18.29 -16.70 0.78
N TYR A 271 -18.80 -16.18 1.90
CA TYR A 271 -20.18 -16.39 2.37
C TYR A 271 -21.05 -15.14 2.23
N ALA A 272 -20.74 -14.23 1.30
CA ALA A 272 -21.65 -13.14 0.97
C ALA A 272 -22.96 -13.74 0.46
N GLU A 273 -23.93 -13.93 1.35
CA GLU A 273 -25.25 -14.42 1.02
C GLU A 273 -25.90 -13.40 0.08
N PRO A 274 -26.39 -13.83 -1.11
CA PRO A 274 -27.19 -12.94 -1.92
C PRO A 274 -28.36 -12.45 -1.07
N ALA A 275 -28.47 -11.13 -0.89
CA ALA A 275 -29.42 -10.51 0.04
C ALA A 275 -30.79 -11.19 -0.07
N THR A 276 -31.22 -11.86 1.01
CA THR A 276 -32.59 -12.35 1.12
C THR A 276 -33.49 -11.12 1.18
N GLY A 277 -34.52 -11.06 0.34
CA GLY A 277 -35.35 -9.87 0.09
C GLY A 277 -36.08 -9.24 1.29
N ASP A 278 -35.81 -9.66 2.52
CA ASP A 278 -36.39 -9.10 3.75
C ASP A 278 -35.67 -7.83 4.25
N ASP A 279 -34.47 -7.52 3.73
CA ASP A 279 -33.75 -6.26 4.06
C ASP A 279 -34.10 -5.09 3.09
N LEU A 280 -35.10 -5.25 2.22
CA LEU A 280 -35.56 -4.22 1.27
C LEU A 280 -36.89 -3.56 1.70
N ASP A 281 -36.93 -3.00 2.91
CA ASP A 281 -37.99 -2.07 3.33
C ASP A 281 -37.64 -0.59 3.01
N PHE A 282 -36.75 -0.34 2.05
CA PHE A 282 -36.38 1.01 1.65
C PHE A 282 -36.81 1.30 0.20
N GLU A 283 -37.99 1.91 0.12
CA GLU A 283 -38.35 2.97 -0.82
C GLU A 283 -38.20 2.65 -2.32
N SER A 284 -39.11 1.81 -2.83
CA SER A 284 -39.56 1.94 -4.21
C SER A 284 -40.96 2.58 -4.21
N GLU A 285 -40.99 3.91 -4.20
CA GLU A 285 -42.13 4.69 -4.67
C GLU A 285 -42.36 4.35 -6.15
N ASP A 286 -43.24 3.38 -6.44
CA ASP A 286 -43.96 3.27 -7.72
C ASP A 286 -45.06 2.21 -7.61
N GLN A 287 -45.96 2.39 -6.62
CA GLN A 287 -47.24 1.69 -6.59
C GLN A 287 -48.23 2.34 -7.56
N MET A 288 -47.96 2.26 -8.86
CA MET A 288 -49.00 2.50 -9.86
C MET A 288 -48.69 1.80 -11.18
N ARG A 289 -48.81 0.46 -11.22
CA ARG A 289 -49.26 -0.26 -12.42
C ARG A 289 -49.62 -1.72 -12.15
N ASN A 290 -50.86 -2.03 -12.54
CA ASN A 290 -51.42 -3.33 -12.94
C ASN A 290 -52.09 -4.20 -11.86
N SER A 291 -53.29 -3.78 -11.49
CA SER A 291 -54.37 -4.60 -10.89
C SER A 291 -54.92 -5.71 -11.81
N ALA A 292 -54.12 -6.23 -12.76
CA ALA A 292 -54.55 -7.26 -13.71
C ALA A 292 -54.03 -8.67 -13.36
N SER A 293 -53.15 -8.82 -12.38
CA SER A 293 -52.58 -10.11 -11.97
C SER A 293 -53.40 -10.88 -10.93
N HIS A 294 -54.44 -10.28 -10.32
CA HIS A 294 -55.27 -10.94 -9.29
C HIS A 294 -56.28 -11.97 -9.87
N LEU A 295 -56.28 -12.25 -11.17
CA LEU A 295 -57.18 -13.23 -11.79
C LEU A 295 -56.57 -14.63 -11.98
N LEU A 296 -55.32 -14.85 -11.56
CA LEU A 296 -54.74 -16.19 -11.48
C LEU A 296 -54.78 -16.64 -10.02
N ALA A 297 -55.87 -17.35 -9.68
CA ALA A 297 -56.02 -18.04 -8.42
C ALA A 297 -55.31 -19.42 -8.50
N ASP A 298 -54.41 -19.63 -7.54
CA ASP A 298 -53.94 -20.91 -6.99
C ASP A 298 -53.33 -21.96 -7.94
N GLU A 299 -52.01 -21.91 -8.13
CA GLU A 299 -51.18 -23.12 -8.20
C GLU A 299 -49.80 -22.83 -7.58
N HIS A 300 -49.60 -23.24 -6.32
CA HIS A 300 -48.29 -23.42 -5.65
C HIS A 300 -47.19 -22.41 -6.07
N ASP A 301 -47.30 -21.17 -5.61
CA ASP A 301 -46.17 -20.23 -5.65
C ASP A 301 -45.12 -20.72 -4.63
N ASP A 302 -44.26 -21.64 -5.09
CA ASP A 302 -42.90 -21.71 -4.60
C ASP A 302 -42.32 -20.30 -4.77
N HIS A 303 -42.34 -19.52 -3.69
CA HIS A 303 -41.62 -18.26 -3.60
C HIS A 303 -40.13 -18.56 -3.80
N TYR A 304 -39.71 -18.66 -5.06
CA TYR A 304 -38.33 -18.45 -5.47
C TYR A 304 -38.05 -16.98 -5.19
N ALA A 305 -37.73 -16.65 -3.94
CA ALA A 305 -37.08 -15.41 -3.62
C ALA A 305 -35.81 -15.37 -4.48
N LEU A 306 -35.85 -14.58 -5.57
CA LEU A 306 -34.70 -14.28 -6.39
C LEU A 306 -33.66 -13.65 -5.47
N SER A 307 -32.73 -14.47 -5.00
CA SER A 307 -31.63 -13.99 -4.18
C SER A 307 -30.79 -13.09 -5.07
N ARG A 308 -30.70 -11.79 -4.75
CA ARG A 308 -29.90 -10.84 -5.52
C ARG A 308 -28.44 -11.29 -5.47
N VAL A 309 -27.95 -11.87 -6.56
CA VAL A 309 -26.53 -12.15 -6.73
C VAL A 309 -25.81 -10.81 -6.73
N HIS A 310 -24.80 -10.66 -5.87
CA HIS A 310 -24.00 -9.45 -5.84
C HIS A 310 -23.47 -9.13 -7.23
N THR A 311 -23.61 -7.88 -7.66
CA THR A 311 -22.97 -7.44 -8.89
C THR A 311 -21.45 -7.49 -8.72
N LYS A 312 -20.71 -7.62 -9.83
CA LYS A 312 -19.24 -7.58 -9.81
C LYS A 312 -18.73 -6.30 -9.12
N GLU A 313 -19.41 -5.18 -9.35
CA GLU A 313 -19.13 -3.89 -8.72
C GLU A 313 -19.34 -3.94 -7.20
N GLU A 314 -20.46 -4.49 -6.72
CA GLU A 314 -20.71 -4.64 -5.28
C GLU A 314 -19.63 -5.51 -4.61
N LEU A 315 -19.29 -6.66 -5.19
CA LEU A 315 -18.21 -7.53 -4.70
C LEU A 315 -16.87 -6.80 -4.65
N THR A 316 -16.47 -6.12 -5.73
CA THR A 316 -15.22 -5.35 -5.75
C THR A 316 -15.21 -4.22 -4.71
N SER A 317 -16.35 -3.59 -4.45
CA SER A 317 -16.47 -2.55 -3.43
C SER A 317 -16.28 -3.11 -2.02
N ILE A 318 -16.83 -4.30 -1.72
CA ILE A 318 -16.66 -4.99 -0.44
C ILE A 318 -15.21 -5.44 -0.28
N GLU A 319 -14.60 -6.00 -1.33
CA GLU A 319 -13.19 -6.37 -1.35
C GLU A 319 -12.28 -5.18 -1.05
N LEU A 320 -12.54 -4.03 -1.69
CA LEU A 320 -11.78 -2.81 -1.47
C LEU A 320 -11.95 -2.29 -0.04
N GLN A 321 -13.17 -2.23 0.49
CA GLN A 321 -13.44 -1.83 1.87
C GLN A 321 -12.72 -2.76 2.86
N LEU A 322 -12.76 -4.07 2.64
CA LEU A 322 -12.09 -5.02 3.51
C LEU A 322 -10.57 -4.90 3.41
N SER A 323 -10.03 -4.69 2.20
CA SER A 323 -8.60 -4.49 1.99
C SER A 323 -8.09 -3.25 2.72
N THR A 324 -8.86 -2.16 2.70
CA THR A 324 -8.51 -0.91 3.41
C THR A 324 -8.64 -1.09 4.92
N GLU A 325 -9.65 -1.82 5.42
CA GLU A 325 -9.80 -2.16 6.85
C GLU A 325 -8.60 -2.96 7.37
N ILE A 326 -8.24 -4.06 6.69
CA ILE A 326 -7.11 -4.91 7.07
C ILE A 326 -5.80 -4.12 6.97
N SER A 327 -5.58 -3.40 5.87
CA SER A 327 -4.37 -2.60 5.68
C SER A 327 -4.21 -1.51 6.74
N ALA A 328 -5.26 -0.73 7.00
CA ALA A 328 -5.25 0.33 8.01
C ALA A 328 -4.98 -0.21 9.42
N LYS A 329 -5.57 -1.36 9.77
CA LYS A 329 -5.30 -2.04 11.05
C LYS A 329 -3.85 -2.51 11.15
N GLY A 330 -3.29 -3.09 10.08
CA GLY A 330 -1.89 -3.52 10.06
C GLY A 330 -0.91 -2.37 10.23
N ILE A 331 -1.10 -1.28 9.49
CA ILE A 331 -0.27 -0.07 9.62
C ILE A 331 -0.42 0.55 11.02
N GLY A 332 -1.64 0.64 11.54
CA GLY A 332 -1.89 1.16 12.89
C GLY A 332 -1.19 0.35 13.99
N ILE A 333 -1.24 -0.99 13.92
CA ILE A 333 -0.50 -1.87 14.84
C ILE A 333 1.01 -1.65 14.72
N GLY A 334 1.53 -1.53 13.50
CA GLY A 334 2.94 -1.24 13.23
C GLY A 334 3.39 0.10 13.82
N TYR A 335 2.60 1.16 13.66
CA TYR A 335 2.90 2.48 14.24
C TYR A 335 2.87 2.48 15.76
N CYS A 336 1.92 1.78 16.39
CA CYS A 336 1.90 1.60 17.84
C CYS A 336 3.17 0.88 18.33
N ALA A 337 3.60 -0.18 17.63
CA ALA A 337 4.83 -0.89 17.94
C ALA A 337 6.06 0.01 17.76
N GLY A 338 6.12 0.77 16.67
CA GLY A 338 7.22 1.70 16.38
C GLY A 338 7.35 2.78 17.45
N LEU A 339 6.25 3.40 17.86
CA LEU A 339 6.26 4.38 18.97
C LEU A 339 6.71 3.76 20.29
N PHE A 340 6.26 2.53 20.60
CA PHE A 340 6.68 1.82 21.80
C PHE A 340 8.18 1.53 21.80
N VAL A 341 8.71 0.97 20.71
CA VAL A 341 10.15 0.69 20.55
C VAL A 341 10.96 1.99 20.54
N GLN A 342 10.45 3.07 19.95
CA GLN A 342 11.10 4.38 19.95
C GLN A 342 11.24 4.96 21.36
N CYS A 343 10.21 4.82 22.21
CA CYS A 343 10.28 5.20 23.62
C CYS A 343 11.34 4.39 24.38
N ILE A 344 11.42 3.09 24.14
CA ILE A 344 12.48 2.23 24.71
C ILE A 344 13.86 2.67 24.22
N ALA A 345 14.00 2.97 22.92
CA ALA A 345 15.24 3.43 22.33
C ALA A 345 15.75 4.71 22.99
N ILE A 346 14.86 5.68 23.24
CA ILE A 346 15.20 6.90 23.99
C ILE A 346 15.69 6.57 25.40
N ALA A 347 15.01 5.66 26.11
CA ALA A 347 15.42 5.25 27.45
C ALA A 347 16.80 4.57 27.45
N ILE A 348 17.11 3.76 26.44
CA ILE A 348 18.43 3.12 26.26
C ILE A 348 19.51 4.18 26.01
N VAL A 349 19.27 5.10 25.07
CA VAL A 349 20.20 6.18 24.69
C VAL A 349 20.50 7.09 25.86
N PHE A 350 19.48 7.45 26.63
CA PHE A 350 19.63 8.27 27.83
C PHE A 350 20.47 7.55 28.90
N LYS A 351 20.18 6.27 29.19
CA LYS A 351 20.92 5.46 30.19
C LYS A 351 22.39 5.22 29.80
N LEU A 352 22.66 5.01 28.51
CA LEU A 352 24.00 4.75 27.97
C LEU A 352 24.72 6.03 27.49
N LYS A 353 24.30 7.19 28.01
CA LYS A 353 24.95 8.51 27.87
C LYS A 353 25.18 8.96 26.41
N ASN A 354 24.18 8.82 25.55
CA ASN A 354 24.20 9.36 24.18
C ASN A 354 25.38 8.90 23.29
N SER A 355 26.03 7.79 23.65
CA SER A 355 27.19 7.26 22.94
C SER A 355 26.81 6.54 21.65
N THR A 356 27.78 6.37 20.74
CA THR A 356 27.64 5.49 19.56
C THR A 356 27.37 4.05 19.98
N TRP A 357 27.90 3.62 21.11
CA TRP A 357 27.54 2.33 21.72
C TRP A 357 26.03 2.25 22.01
N SER A 358 25.43 3.30 22.57
CA SER A 358 23.98 3.31 22.84
C SER A 358 23.14 3.13 21.57
N GLN A 359 23.56 3.77 20.47
CA GLN A 359 22.88 3.67 19.18
C GLN A 359 22.97 2.25 18.62
N ARG A 360 24.13 1.60 18.74
CA ARG A 360 24.33 0.19 18.35
C ARG A 360 23.46 -0.76 19.18
N VAL A 361 23.35 -0.52 20.49
CA VAL A 361 22.46 -1.30 21.39
C VAL A 361 20.99 -1.12 21.00
N VAL A 362 20.58 0.10 20.65
CA VAL A 362 19.24 0.35 20.13
C VAL A 362 18.97 -0.42 18.84
N LEU A 363 19.90 -0.39 17.88
CA LEU A 363 19.74 -1.14 16.62
C LEU A 363 19.70 -2.65 16.89
N LEU A 364 20.52 -3.17 17.80
CA LEU A 364 20.43 -4.57 18.22
C LEU A 364 19.02 -4.91 18.75
N PHE A 365 18.43 -4.03 19.58
CA PHE A 365 17.08 -4.22 20.09
C PHE A 365 16.02 -4.17 18.98
N VAL A 366 16.11 -3.21 18.05
CA VAL A 366 15.19 -3.10 16.91
C VAL A 366 15.30 -4.33 15.99
N GLY A 367 16.52 -4.77 15.68
CA GLY A 367 16.74 -5.97 14.87
C GLY A 367 16.23 -7.23 15.56
N ALA A 368 16.45 -7.38 16.87
CA ALA A 368 15.91 -8.48 17.66
C ALA A 368 14.38 -8.45 17.72
N TRP A 369 13.78 -7.27 17.88
CA TRP A 369 12.32 -7.10 17.84
C TRP A 369 11.75 -7.58 16.50
N TRP A 370 12.32 -7.11 15.40
CA TRP A 370 11.92 -7.53 14.06
C TRP A 370 12.06 -9.05 13.89
N ALA A 371 13.19 -9.65 14.28
CA ALA A 371 13.42 -11.09 14.22
C ALA A 371 12.40 -11.90 15.06
N ILE A 372 12.21 -11.52 16.33
CA ILE A 372 11.33 -12.22 17.27
C ILE A 372 9.88 -12.20 16.79
N PHE A 373 9.38 -11.04 16.37
CA PHE A 373 8.00 -10.91 15.93
C PHE A 373 7.75 -11.35 14.48
N THR A 374 8.81 -11.64 13.72
CA THR A 374 8.72 -12.39 12.46
C THR A 374 8.39 -13.86 12.71
N ILE A 375 8.74 -14.46 13.86
CA ILE A 375 8.47 -15.88 14.15
C ILE A 375 6.95 -16.19 14.15
N PRO A 376 6.09 -15.47 14.89
CA PRO A 376 4.64 -15.66 14.80
C PRO A 376 4.09 -15.50 13.38
N ALA A 377 4.61 -14.52 12.62
CA ALA A 377 4.23 -14.34 11.22
C ALA A 377 4.61 -15.57 10.38
N ALA A 378 5.80 -16.12 10.58
CA ALA A 378 6.26 -17.34 9.91
C ALA A 378 5.39 -18.56 10.23
N MET A 379 4.94 -18.68 11.48
CA MET A 379 4.13 -19.81 11.95
C MET A 379 2.66 -19.70 11.58
N TRP A 380 2.09 -18.50 11.53
CA TRP A 380 0.64 -18.31 11.39
C TRP A 380 0.21 -17.95 9.97
N LEU A 381 1.08 -17.33 9.17
CA LEU A 381 0.75 -16.97 7.79
C LEU A 381 0.80 -18.23 6.89
N ARG A 382 -0.27 -18.52 6.15
CA ARG A 382 -0.29 -19.66 5.21
C ARG A 382 0.52 -19.31 3.94
N PRO A 383 1.17 -20.29 3.27
CA PRO A 383 1.96 -20.01 2.07
C PRO A 383 1.16 -19.41 0.91
N ARG A 384 -0.11 -19.84 0.75
CA ARG A 384 -1.02 -19.47 -0.35
C ARG A 384 -0.27 -19.54 -1.71
N PRO A 385 0.05 -20.76 -2.20
CA PRO A 385 0.80 -20.93 -3.44
C PRO A 385 0.15 -20.14 -4.56
N GLY A 386 0.95 -19.62 -5.48
CA GLY A 386 0.46 -19.11 -6.77
C GLY A 386 0.49 -20.19 -7.86
N PRO A 387 0.02 -19.88 -9.08
CA PRO A 387 0.05 -20.81 -10.20
C PRO A 387 1.45 -21.39 -10.42
N PRO A 388 1.53 -22.64 -10.93
CA PRO A 388 2.82 -23.26 -11.23
C PRO A 388 3.57 -22.43 -12.29
N LEU A 389 4.89 -22.47 -12.25
CA LEU A 389 5.72 -21.68 -13.15
C LEU A 389 5.49 -22.14 -14.61
N PRO A 390 5.21 -21.23 -15.58
CA PRO A 390 5.06 -21.61 -16.98
C PRO A 390 6.27 -22.36 -17.55
N ALA A 391 7.47 -22.09 -17.03
CA ALA A 391 8.71 -22.76 -17.45
C ALA A 391 8.94 -24.16 -16.84
N ALA A 392 8.12 -24.58 -15.88
CA ALA A 392 8.23 -25.92 -15.29
C ALA A 392 7.72 -27.02 -16.24
N SER A 393 6.88 -26.70 -17.23
CA SER A 393 6.33 -27.71 -18.15
C SER A 393 7.27 -28.11 -19.29
N GLU A 394 8.15 -27.22 -19.79
CA GLU A 394 8.89 -27.52 -21.04
C GLU A 394 10.42 -27.42 -21.00
N SER A 395 11.07 -26.87 -19.97
CA SER A 395 12.54 -26.98 -19.93
C SER A 395 13.13 -27.05 -18.53
N SER A 396 13.74 -28.21 -18.25
CA SER A 396 14.61 -28.50 -17.11
C SER A 396 15.94 -27.74 -17.14
N ARG A 397 15.97 -26.50 -17.68
CA ARG A 397 17.16 -25.65 -17.65
C ARG A 397 17.20 -24.92 -16.30
N GLY A 398 18.04 -25.45 -15.41
CA GLY A 398 18.12 -25.10 -13.99
C GLY A 398 18.20 -23.63 -13.60
N GLY A 399 17.90 -23.40 -12.31
CA GLY A 399 17.88 -22.18 -11.50
C GLY A 399 18.18 -20.83 -12.16
N VAL A 400 19.37 -20.65 -12.72
CA VAL A 400 19.82 -19.34 -13.25
C VAL A 400 19.08 -18.95 -14.53
N ALA A 401 18.87 -19.86 -15.48
CA ALA A 401 18.16 -19.54 -16.72
C ALA A 401 16.69 -19.21 -16.42
N ALA A 402 16.07 -19.97 -15.51
CA ALA A 402 14.75 -19.70 -14.99
C ALA A 402 14.70 -18.31 -14.32
N PHE A 403 15.61 -18.00 -13.39
CA PHE A 403 15.71 -16.68 -12.75
C PHE A 403 15.83 -15.53 -13.75
N VAL A 404 16.73 -15.65 -14.73
CA VAL A 404 16.89 -14.63 -15.80
C VAL A 404 15.61 -14.47 -16.60
N SER A 405 14.94 -15.56 -16.99
CA SER A 405 13.67 -15.50 -17.71
C SER A 405 12.56 -14.81 -16.90
N TYR A 406 12.52 -15.02 -15.58
CA TYR A 406 11.55 -14.37 -14.68
C TYR A 406 11.84 -12.90 -14.49
N THR A 407 13.10 -12.53 -14.29
CA THR A 407 13.50 -11.12 -14.23
C THR A 407 13.08 -10.45 -15.53
N LEU A 408 13.43 -11.01 -16.70
CA LEU A 408 13.01 -10.44 -17.99
C LEU A 408 11.49 -10.30 -18.13
N TYR A 409 10.70 -11.28 -17.65
CA TYR A 409 9.24 -11.18 -17.65
C TYR A 409 8.73 -10.04 -16.74
N ALA A 410 9.26 -9.91 -15.53
CA ALA A 410 8.90 -8.83 -14.59
C ALA A 410 9.17 -7.45 -15.18
N TRP A 411 10.34 -7.29 -15.79
CA TRP A 411 10.70 -6.06 -16.48
C TRP A 411 9.79 -5.79 -17.69
N LYS A 412 9.48 -6.82 -18.51
CA LYS A 412 8.55 -6.69 -19.63
C LYS A 412 7.14 -6.28 -19.16
N ALA A 413 6.66 -6.87 -18.08
CA ALA A 413 5.36 -6.53 -17.48
C ALA A 413 5.34 -5.09 -16.96
N LEU A 414 6.41 -4.64 -16.29
CA LEU A 414 6.55 -3.26 -15.85
C LEU A 414 6.53 -2.29 -17.03
N PHE A 415 7.33 -2.53 -18.07
CA PHE A 415 7.37 -1.67 -19.25
C PHE A 415 6.04 -1.64 -20.00
N ARG A 416 5.29 -2.75 -20.00
CA ARG A 416 3.92 -2.78 -20.52
C ARG A 416 2.99 -1.87 -19.71
N THR A 417 3.04 -1.93 -18.37
CA THR A 417 2.24 -1.03 -17.52
C THR A 417 2.65 0.43 -17.69
N VAL A 418 3.94 0.73 -17.80
CA VAL A 418 4.44 2.08 -18.11
C VAL A 418 3.92 2.55 -19.47
N SER A 419 3.95 1.68 -20.48
CA SER A 419 3.41 2.01 -21.81
C SER A 419 1.91 2.27 -21.78
N LEU A 420 1.16 1.62 -20.90
CA LEU A 420 -0.27 1.85 -20.71
C LEU A 420 -0.52 3.17 -19.95
N ALA A 421 0.20 3.38 -18.86
CA ALA A 421 0.15 4.61 -18.06
C ALA A 421 0.49 5.85 -18.90
N ARG A 422 1.45 5.75 -19.82
CA ARG A 422 1.82 6.84 -20.75
C ARG A 422 0.68 7.30 -21.67
N ARG A 423 -0.37 6.49 -21.86
CA ARG A 423 -1.55 6.87 -22.64
C ARG A 423 -2.56 7.69 -21.84
N LEU A 424 -2.45 7.70 -20.51
CA LEU A 424 -3.36 8.36 -19.57
C LEU A 424 -2.67 9.60 -19.00
N ILE A 425 -3.06 10.78 -19.48
CA ILE A 425 -2.33 12.02 -19.16
C ILE A 425 -2.37 12.33 -17.65
N ASP A 426 -3.52 12.13 -17.01
CA ASP A 426 -3.70 12.40 -15.58
C ASP A 426 -2.91 11.43 -14.70
N ILE A 427 -2.73 10.17 -15.14
CA ILE A 427 -1.83 9.22 -14.48
C ILE A 427 -0.38 9.67 -14.62
N VAL A 428 0.05 10.12 -15.81
CA VAL A 428 1.43 10.61 -16.01
C VAL A 428 1.70 11.84 -15.15
N LEU A 429 0.76 12.80 -15.10
CA LEU A 429 0.86 13.98 -14.25
C LEU A 429 0.94 13.60 -12.77
N PHE A 430 0.08 12.69 -12.31
CA PHE A 430 0.09 12.21 -10.94
C PHE A 430 1.38 11.47 -10.58
N LEU A 431 1.84 10.54 -11.42
CA LEU A 431 3.08 9.80 -11.17
C LEU A 431 4.30 10.72 -11.18
N GLY A 432 4.34 11.71 -12.08
CA GLY A 432 5.39 12.74 -12.09
C GLY A 432 5.38 13.60 -10.83
N ALA A 433 4.20 14.02 -10.37
CA ALA A 433 4.06 14.77 -9.11
C ALA A 433 4.44 13.94 -7.89
N TRP A 434 3.95 12.70 -7.81
CA TRP A 434 4.22 11.79 -6.71
C TRP A 434 5.70 11.38 -6.65
N PHE A 435 6.35 11.18 -7.79
CA PHE A 435 7.79 10.93 -7.87
C PHE A 435 8.57 12.04 -7.15
N LEU A 436 8.34 13.29 -7.54
CA LEU A 436 9.01 14.46 -6.96
C LEU A 436 8.65 14.66 -5.49
N LEU A 437 7.36 14.50 -5.14
CA LEU A 437 6.90 14.67 -3.77
C LEU A 437 7.46 13.59 -2.83
N SER A 438 7.50 12.33 -3.28
CA SER A 438 8.08 11.23 -2.52
C SER A 438 9.57 11.43 -2.26
N ASP A 439 10.33 11.85 -3.29
CA ASP A 439 11.74 12.17 -3.13
C ASP A 439 11.96 13.36 -2.17
N ALA A 440 11.12 14.39 -2.26
CA ALA A 440 11.16 15.53 -1.35
C ALA A 440 10.88 15.13 0.10
N ILE A 441 9.94 14.21 0.36
CA ILE A 441 9.65 13.65 1.70
C ILE A 441 10.88 12.92 2.25
N ALA A 442 11.42 11.95 1.50
CA ALA A 442 12.57 11.16 1.92
C ALA A 442 13.82 12.01 2.19
N THR A 443 14.07 12.97 1.30
CA THR A 443 15.23 13.87 1.38
C THR A 443 15.09 14.89 2.50
N THR A 444 13.90 15.46 2.70
CA THR A 444 13.66 16.39 3.81
C THR A 444 13.85 15.71 5.15
N SER A 445 13.35 14.48 5.32
CA SER A 445 13.54 13.69 6.54
C SER A 445 15.02 13.45 6.83
N SER A 446 15.77 12.96 5.85
CA SER A 446 17.20 12.68 5.99
C SER A 446 18.01 13.95 6.27
N THR A 447 17.69 15.04 5.57
CA THR A 447 18.38 16.34 5.72
C THR A 447 18.07 16.97 7.06
N ALA A 448 16.84 16.85 7.56
CA ALA A 448 16.44 17.37 8.86
C ALA A 448 17.19 16.67 10.01
N ILE A 449 17.33 15.34 9.97
CA ILE A 449 18.09 14.58 10.98
C ILE A 449 19.55 15.04 10.98
N LEU A 450 20.13 15.11 9.78
CA LEU A 450 21.53 15.45 9.60
C LEU A 450 21.83 16.89 10.01
N PHE A 451 20.99 17.84 9.61
CA PHE A 451 21.07 19.25 10.00
C PHE A 451 20.92 19.41 11.52
N ALA A 452 19.93 18.77 12.13
CA ALA A 452 19.73 18.81 13.58
C ALA A 452 20.94 18.27 14.35
N LYS A 453 21.56 17.20 13.85
CA LYS A 453 22.73 16.60 14.49
C LYS A 453 24.00 17.45 14.32
N THR A 454 24.31 17.85 13.10
CA THR A 454 25.60 18.47 12.72
C THR A 454 25.64 19.97 12.97
N GLN A 455 24.56 20.69 12.65
CA GLN A 455 24.48 22.15 12.76
C GLN A 455 23.88 22.59 14.10
N LEU A 456 22.77 21.97 14.52
CA LEU A 456 22.13 22.30 15.81
C LEU A 456 22.73 21.55 17.01
N ARG A 457 23.72 20.67 16.78
CA ARG A 457 24.41 19.87 17.80
C ARG A 457 23.43 19.13 18.73
N MET A 458 22.32 18.64 18.17
CA MET A 458 21.29 17.93 18.93
C MET A 458 21.78 16.54 19.33
N GLU A 459 21.53 16.17 20.59
CA GLU A 459 21.85 14.84 21.08
C GLU A 459 20.93 13.77 20.44
N PRO A 460 21.39 12.51 20.32
CA PRO A 460 20.63 11.44 19.67
C PRO A 460 19.23 11.22 20.28
N TRP A 461 19.06 11.38 21.60
CA TRP A 461 17.75 11.26 22.24
C TRP A 461 16.76 12.34 21.75
N ALA A 462 17.24 13.55 21.45
CA ALA A 462 16.41 14.65 20.96
C ALA A 462 15.97 14.39 19.51
N LEU A 463 16.85 13.82 18.68
CA LEU A 463 16.50 13.35 17.32
C LEU A 463 15.48 12.21 17.37
N ALA A 464 15.62 11.30 18.34
CA ALA A 464 14.64 10.26 18.58
C ALA A 464 13.28 10.83 19.02
N MET A 465 13.26 11.93 19.78
CA MET A 465 12.02 12.63 20.17
C MET A 465 11.36 13.38 19.01
N ILE A 466 12.15 14.00 18.13
CA ILE A 466 11.67 14.57 16.85
C ILE A 466 10.88 13.50 16.06
N ASN A 467 11.42 12.29 15.97
CA ASN A 467 10.77 11.18 15.28
C ASN A 467 9.48 10.70 15.98
N VAL A 468 9.43 10.67 17.32
CA VAL A 468 8.19 10.41 18.09
C VAL A 468 7.13 11.46 17.78
N ILE A 469 7.49 12.73 17.80
CA ILE A 469 6.57 13.85 17.52
C ILE A 469 6.07 13.75 16.08
N SER A 470 6.95 13.52 15.12
CA SER A 470 6.58 13.37 13.71
C SER A 470 5.64 12.18 13.50
N THR A 471 5.93 11.01 14.07
CA THR A 471 5.08 9.82 13.93
C THR A 471 3.71 10.04 14.58
N THR A 472 3.68 10.59 15.80
CA THR A 472 2.43 10.89 16.51
C THR A 472 1.60 11.93 15.75
N ALA A 473 2.24 12.98 15.25
CA ALA A 473 1.58 13.99 14.44
C ALA A 473 1.12 13.45 13.09
N GLY A 474 1.80 12.44 12.52
CA GLY A 474 1.36 11.73 11.31
C GLY A 474 0.09 10.92 11.53
N ILE A 475 -0.01 10.20 12.64
CA ILE A 475 -1.24 9.51 13.04
C ILE A 475 -2.36 10.54 13.22
N ALA A 476 -2.09 11.61 13.98
CA ALA A 476 -3.07 12.68 14.18
C ALA A 476 -3.47 13.37 12.86
N GLY A 477 -2.52 13.54 11.93
CA GLY A 477 -2.72 14.12 10.61
C GLY A 477 -3.65 13.26 9.75
N ALA A 478 -3.48 11.94 9.74
CA ALA A 478 -4.33 11.03 8.99
C ALA A 478 -5.82 11.19 9.36
N PHE A 479 -6.13 11.33 10.66
CA PHE A 479 -7.49 11.58 11.13
C PHE A 479 -7.94 13.03 10.92
N SER A 480 -7.05 13.99 11.19
CA SER A 480 -7.37 15.43 11.12
C SER A 480 -7.64 15.87 9.68
N TRP A 481 -6.87 15.40 8.70
CA TRP A 481 -7.10 15.71 7.29
C TRP A 481 -8.40 15.12 6.77
N ALA A 482 -8.82 13.93 7.24
CA ALA A 482 -10.15 13.38 6.94
C ALA A 482 -11.29 14.25 7.50
N PHE A 483 -11.09 14.87 8.67
CA PHE A 483 -12.05 15.81 9.23
C PHE A 483 -12.03 17.17 8.50
N ILE A 484 -10.85 17.74 8.27
CA ILE A 484 -10.65 19.04 7.62
C ILE A 484 -11.19 19.02 6.19
N SER A 485 -10.84 18.00 5.40
CA SER A 485 -11.30 17.87 4.01
C SER A 485 -12.82 17.79 3.93
N ARG A 486 -13.46 17.00 4.79
CA ARG A 486 -14.93 16.90 4.83
C ARG A 486 -15.60 18.19 5.29
N ARG A 487 -15.04 18.86 6.30
CA ARG A 487 -15.59 20.11 6.84
C ARG A 487 -15.48 21.27 5.85
N LEU A 488 -14.39 21.32 5.10
CA LEU A 488 -14.14 22.37 4.09
C LEU A 488 -14.64 21.98 2.69
N GLY A 489 -15.19 20.77 2.51
CA GLY A 489 -15.65 20.29 1.20
C GLY A 489 -14.54 20.16 0.16
N LEU A 490 -13.30 19.89 0.59
CA LEU A 490 -12.14 19.82 -0.29
C LEU A 490 -12.14 18.50 -1.07
N ARG A 491 -11.85 18.58 -2.36
CA ARG A 491 -11.56 17.42 -3.21
C ARG A 491 -10.18 16.83 -2.87
N PRO A 492 -9.91 15.54 -3.14
CA PRO A 492 -8.64 14.89 -2.81
C PRO A 492 -7.40 15.64 -3.29
N HIS A 493 -7.39 16.13 -4.54
CA HIS A 493 -6.27 16.91 -5.09
C HIS A 493 -6.04 18.24 -4.35
N GLN A 494 -7.10 18.92 -3.88
CA GLN A 494 -7.00 20.17 -3.12
C GLN A 494 -6.40 19.94 -1.75
N THR A 495 -6.75 18.81 -1.12
CA THR A 495 -6.17 18.41 0.17
C THR A 495 -4.68 18.09 0.02
N ILE A 496 -4.28 17.43 -1.07
CA ILE A 496 -2.85 17.21 -1.39
C ILE A 496 -2.13 18.54 -1.58
N LEU A 497 -2.70 19.49 -2.34
CA LEU A 497 -2.11 20.82 -2.53
C LEU A 497 -1.96 21.57 -1.20
N ALA A 498 -2.96 21.52 -0.32
CA ALA A 498 -2.88 22.12 1.01
C ALA A 498 -1.75 21.48 1.86
N CYS A 499 -1.57 20.16 1.77
CA CYS A 499 -0.46 19.47 2.41
C CYS A 499 0.90 19.91 1.83
N ILE A 500 1.01 20.07 0.50
CA ILE A 500 2.24 20.55 -0.16
C ILE A 500 2.57 21.97 0.28
N VAL A 501 1.58 22.87 0.33
CA VAL A 501 1.79 24.25 0.82
C VAL A 501 2.28 24.27 2.26
N LEU A 502 1.71 23.43 3.12
CA LEU A 502 2.19 23.29 4.50
C LEU A 502 3.58 22.65 4.58
N PHE A 503 3.88 21.72 3.67
CA PHE A 503 5.21 21.10 3.57
C PHE A 503 6.27 22.11 3.14
N GLU A 504 5.95 22.96 2.17
CA GLU A 504 6.83 24.00 1.61
C GLU A 504 7.31 24.99 2.69
N LEU A 505 6.51 25.20 3.74
CA LEU A 505 6.92 26.04 4.87
C LEU A 505 8.16 25.51 5.60
N ILE A 506 8.46 24.20 5.55
CA ILE A 506 9.61 23.61 6.24
C ILE A 506 10.95 24.04 5.60
N PRO A 507 11.21 23.79 4.30
CA PRO A 507 12.44 24.27 3.68
C PRO A 507 12.52 25.79 3.63
N LEU A 508 11.41 26.50 3.41
CA LEU A 508 11.38 27.96 3.48
C LEU A 508 11.77 28.47 4.88
N TYR A 509 11.31 27.81 5.94
CA TYR A 509 11.71 28.14 7.31
C TYR A 509 13.21 27.90 7.54
N GLY A 510 13.84 26.90 6.90
CA GLY A 510 15.30 26.75 6.89
C GLY A 510 16.05 27.84 6.14
N LEU A 511 15.50 28.31 5.03
CA LEU A 511 16.05 29.42 4.26
C LEU A 511 15.92 30.76 4.99
N MET A 512 14.94 30.91 5.89
CA MET A 512 14.81 32.12 6.72
C MET A 512 16.08 32.43 7.53
N GLY A 513 16.90 31.42 7.84
CA GLY A 513 18.17 31.61 8.52
C GLY A 513 19.23 32.41 7.75
N TYR A 514 19.06 32.60 6.42
CA TYR A 514 19.92 33.48 5.64
C TYR A 514 19.53 34.96 5.74
N LEU A 515 18.29 35.28 6.13
CA LEU A 515 17.85 36.67 6.17
C LEU A 515 18.54 37.41 7.34
N PRO A 516 19.14 38.58 7.09
CA PRO A 516 19.96 39.28 8.08
C PRO A 516 19.17 39.70 9.31
N PHE A 517 17.88 40.08 9.16
CA PHE A 517 17.03 40.42 10.30
C PHE A 517 16.72 39.21 11.18
N VAL A 518 16.51 38.03 10.58
CA VAL A 518 16.26 36.77 11.30
C VAL A 518 17.51 36.33 12.05
N LYS A 519 18.69 36.45 11.41
CA LYS A 519 19.97 36.18 12.04
C LYS A 519 20.22 37.07 13.26
N ASN A 520 19.85 38.35 13.18
CA ASN A 520 19.97 39.30 14.29
C ASN A 520 18.98 39.03 15.43
N TRP A 521 17.78 38.52 15.13
CA TRP A 521 16.80 38.14 16.15
C TRP A 521 17.23 36.92 16.97
N GLY A 522 18.16 36.09 16.44
CA GLY A 522 18.69 34.93 17.16
C GLY A 522 17.66 33.81 17.38
N VAL A 523 16.46 33.96 16.82
CA VAL A 523 15.31 33.07 16.91
C VAL A 523 14.65 33.06 15.52
N LEU A 524 14.19 31.89 15.08
CA LEU A 524 13.72 31.58 13.72
C LEU A 524 14.86 31.25 12.75
N GLY A 525 14.54 30.47 11.71
CA GLY A 525 15.52 30.09 10.69
C GLY A 525 16.31 28.82 11.01
N LEU A 526 15.81 27.94 11.88
CA LEU A 526 16.56 26.82 12.44
C LEU A 526 17.90 27.28 13.03
N GLN A 527 17.86 28.23 13.95
CA GLN A 527 19.05 28.69 14.69
C GLN A 527 19.16 28.00 16.05
N LYS A 528 18.02 27.61 16.65
CA LYS A 528 17.96 26.94 17.94
C LYS A 528 17.44 25.51 17.81
N PRO A 529 17.97 24.56 18.61
CA PRO A 529 17.51 23.16 18.64
C PRO A 529 16.00 22.98 18.82
N TRP A 530 15.36 23.84 19.63
CA TRP A 530 13.94 23.69 19.95
C TRP A 530 13.03 23.92 18.73
N GLU A 531 13.50 24.66 17.71
CA GLU A 531 12.74 24.94 16.48
C GLU A 531 12.47 23.65 15.67
N MET A 532 13.28 22.61 15.85
CA MET A 532 13.07 21.32 15.18
C MET A 532 11.81 20.60 15.64
N PHE A 533 11.41 20.72 16.91
CA PHE A 533 10.26 20.01 17.45
C PHE A 533 8.91 20.43 16.81
N PRO A 534 8.55 21.72 16.71
CA PRO A 534 7.32 22.12 16.02
C PRO A 534 7.37 21.82 14.52
N LEU A 535 8.53 21.96 13.86
CA LEU A 535 8.68 21.57 12.45
C LEU A 535 8.46 20.07 12.24
N ALA A 536 8.92 19.23 13.17
CA ALA A 536 8.66 17.79 13.14
C ALA A 536 7.18 17.46 13.25
N ALA A 537 6.43 18.22 14.08
CA ALA A 537 4.99 18.07 14.20
C ALA A 537 4.28 18.47 12.89
N VAL A 538 4.69 19.58 12.26
CA VAL A 538 4.17 20.00 10.95
C VAL A 538 4.48 18.95 9.89
N TYR A 539 5.72 18.47 9.82
CA TYR A 539 6.15 17.44 8.88
C TYR A 539 5.34 16.15 9.04
N GLY A 540 5.18 15.67 10.28
CA GLY A 540 4.34 14.52 10.59
C GLY A 540 2.90 14.72 10.13
N PHE A 541 2.29 15.84 10.53
CA PHE A 541 0.91 16.16 10.19
C PHE A 541 0.65 16.19 8.67
N VAL A 542 1.58 16.74 7.89
CA VAL A 542 1.58 16.71 6.43
C VAL A 542 1.66 15.29 5.89
N LEU A 543 2.61 14.49 6.38
CA LEU A 543 2.83 13.12 5.91
C LEU A 543 1.59 12.24 6.12
N GLY A 544 0.89 12.44 7.24
CA GLY A 544 -0.39 11.80 7.52
C GLY A 544 -1.47 12.09 6.48
N GLY A 545 -1.56 13.33 5.99
CA GLY A 545 -2.49 13.71 4.92
C GLY A 545 -2.07 13.16 3.55
N LEU A 546 -0.82 13.36 3.17
CA LEU A 546 -0.30 12.92 1.87
C LEU A 546 -0.42 11.40 1.68
N SER A 547 -0.09 10.62 2.70
CA SER A 547 -0.13 9.16 2.62
C SER A 547 -1.51 8.58 2.31
N GLY A 548 -2.59 9.19 2.81
CA GLY A 548 -3.97 8.76 2.57
C GLY A 548 -4.54 9.31 1.25
N TYR A 549 -4.41 10.62 1.04
CA TYR A 549 -5.07 11.28 -0.10
C TYR A 549 -4.38 11.00 -1.44
N CYS A 550 -3.07 10.80 -1.48
CA CYS A 550 -2.39 10.40 -2.72
C CYS A 550 -2.86 9.01 -3.19
N ARG A 551 -3.04 8.06 -2.27
CA ARG A 551 -3.57 6.73 -2.62
C ARG A 551 -5.02 6.78 -3.09
N SER A 552 -5.84 7.62 -2.45
CA SER A 552 -7.23 7.82 -2.87
C SER A 552 -7.31 8.44 -4.26
N LEU A 553 -6.57 9.53 -4.50
CA LEU A 553 -6.56 10.22 -5.79
C LEU A 553 -6.05 9.29 -6.90
N PHE A 554 -4.97 8.55 -6.63
CA PHE A 554 -4.46 7.59 -7.60
C PHE A 554 -5.46 6.48 -7.91
N GLY A 555 -6.12 5.93 -6.89
CA GLY A 555 -7.14 4.89 -7.07
C GLY A 555 -8.30 5.33 -7.98
N GLU A 556 -8.67 6.61 -7.93
CA GLU A 556 -9.69 7.18 -8.81
C GLU A 556 -9.25 7.31 -10.28
N LEU A 557 -7.95 7.34 -10.56
CA LEU A 557 -7.41 7.49 -11.92
C LEU A 557 -7.10 6.15 -12.59
N ILE A 558 -7.07 5.06 -11.83
CA ILE A 558 -6.68 3.75 -12.32
C ILE A 558 -7.77 3.19 -13.25
N PRO A 559 -7.40 2.64 -14.42
CA PRO A 559 -8.35 1.94 -15.29
C PRO A 559 -8.84 0.65 -14.61
N PRO A 560 -10.16 0.38 -14.58
CA PRO A 560 -10.71 -0.78 -13.91
C PRO A 560 -10.15 -2.09 -14.48
N GLY A 561 -9.86 -3.05 -13.61
CA GLY A 561 -9.28 -4.36 -13.95
C GLY A 561 -7.76 -4.38 -14.11
N SER A 562 -7.06 -3.28 -13.86
CA SER A 562 -5.58 -3.19 -13.87
C SER A 562 -5.00 -2.61 -12.57
N GLU A 563 -5.77 -2.60 -11.48
CA GLU A 563 -5.44 -1.92 -10.22
C GLU A 563 -4.12 -2.39 -9.63
N ALA A 564 -3.90 -3.70 -9.58
CA ALA A 564 -2.67 -4.27 -9.05
C ALA A 564 -1.42 -3.79 -9.82
N ALA A 565 -1.52 -3.71 -11.15
CA ALA A 565 -0.40 -3.28 -12.00
C ALA A 565 -0.09 -1.78 -11.79
N PHE A 566 -1.12 -0.94 -11.71
CA PHE A 566 -0.94 0.50 -11.48
C PHE A 566 -0.47 0.80 -10.05
N TYR A 567 -0.99 0.13 -9.02
CA TYR A 567 -0.49 0.28 -7.65
C TYR A 567 0.96 -0.22 -7.51
N ALA A 568 1.33 -1.28 -8.22
CA ALA A 568 2.72 -1.71 -8.30
C ALA A 568 3.59 -0.63 -8.97
N LEU A 569 3.13 -0.02 -10.06
CA LEU A 569 3.83 1.09 -10.71
C LEU A 569 3.97 2.31 -9.78
N TYR A 570 2.93 2.65 -9.02
CA TYR A 570 2.97 3.71 -8.00
C TYR A 570 3.99 3.42 -6.91
N ALA A 571 4.02 2.20 -6.38
CA ALA A 571 5.00 1.79 -5.37
C ALA A 571 6.45 1.78 -5.92
N ILE A 572 6.64 1.36 -7.17
CA ILE A 572 7.96 1.40 -7.83
C ILE A 572 8.38 2.85 -8.06
N THR A 573 7.47 3.73 -8.45
CA THR A 573 7.72 5.18 -8.63
C THR A 573 8.14 5.83 -7.31
N ASP A 574 7.46 5.50 -6.20
CA ASP A 574 7.83 5.92 -4.84
C ASP A 574 9.26 5.51 -4.46
N LYS A 575 9.60 4.23 -4.67
CA LYS A 575 10.95 3.73 -4.32
C LYS A 575 12.02 4.21 -5.28
N GLY A 576 11.71 4.34 -6.57
CA GLY A 576 12.65 4.81 -7.58
C GLY A 576 13.00 6.29 -7.44
N SER A 577 12.10 7.12 -6.91
CA SER A 577 12.36 8.56 -6.76
C SER A 577 13.32 8.87 -5.62
N SER A 578 13.18 8.16 -4.49
CA SER A 578 13.97 8.33 -3.25
C SER A 578 15.47 8.03 -3.37
N ILE A 579 15.98 7.84 -4.60
CA ILE A 579 17.39 7.67 -4.95
C ILE A 579 18.05 9.04 -5.16
N PHE A 580 17.36 9.96 -5.85
CA PHE A 580 17.97 11.15 -6.42
C PHE A 580 18.18 12.26 -5.40
N GLY A 581 17.19 12.53 -4.55
CA GLY A 581 17.24 13.66 -3.64
C GLY A 581 18.35 13.56 -2.59
N PRO A 582 18.53 12.43 -1.87
CA PRO A 582 19.66 12.31 -0.93
C PRO A 582 21.02 12.40 -1.64
N ALA A 583 21.14 11.89 -2.87
CA ALA A 583 22.37 11.98 -3.66
C ALA A 583 22.67 13.43 -4.07
N ILE A 584 21.67 14.19 -4.51
CA ILE A 584 21.82 15.59 -4.88
C ILE A 584 22.13 16.44 -3.64
N VAL A 585 21.46 16.20 -2.51
CA VAL A 585 21.75 16.89 -1.25
C VAL A 585 23.16 16.57 -0.76
N GLY A 586 23.59 15.31 -0.83
CA GLY A 586 24.98 14.94 -0.53
C GLY A 586 25.97 15.71 -1.41
N ALA A 587 25.72 15.78 -2.72
CA ALA A 587 26.58 16.52 -3.65
C ALA A 587 26.58 18.03 -3.37
N ILE A 588 25.44 18.62 -2.98
CA ILE A 588 25.36 20.02 -2.57
C ILE A 588 26.20 20.23 -1.31
N ILE A 589 26.07 19.37 -0.29
CA ILE A 589 26.83 19.50 0.96
C ILE A 589 28.34 19.40 0.70
N ASP A 590 28.76 18.46 -0.15
CA ASP A 590 30.17 18.31 -0.53
C ASP A 590 30.69 19.53 -1.30
N ALA A 591 29.87 20.13 -2.16
CA ALA A 591 30.25 21.29 -2.97
C ALA A 591 30.22 22.62 -2.21
N THR A 592 29.25 22.81 -1.33
CA THR A 592 29.07 24.07 -0.59
C THR A 592 29.71 24.05 0.79
N GLU A 593 30.23 22.89 1.23
CA GLU A 593 30.78 22.71 2.57
C GLU A 593 29.80 23.15 3.68
N GLU A 594 28.49 23.06 3.42
CA GLU A 594 27.41 23.53 4.30
C GLU A 594 26.14 22.74 4.00
N ILE A 595 25.33 22.47 5.03
CA ILE A 595 24.05 21.76 4.85
C ILE A 595 22.91 22.73 4.51
N ARG A 596 23.00 23.98 4.96
CA ARG A 596 21.92 24.95 4.79
C ARG A 596 21.58 25.24 3.32
N PRO A 597 22.52 25.27 2.34
CA PRO A 597 22.18 25.41 0.93
C PRO A 597 21.26 24.32 0.38
N ALA A 598 21.25 23.12 0.96
CA ALA A 598 20.35 22.05 0.55
C ALA A 598 18.86 22.42 0.70
N PHE A 599 18.50 23.36 1.58
CA PHE A 599 17.12 23.82 1.71
C PHE A 599 16.59 24.52 0.45
N TRP A 600 17.46 25.09 -0.40
CA TRP A 600 17.04 25.63 -1.70
C TRP A 600 16.57 24.52 -2.64
N PHE A 601 17.33 23.44 -2.71
CA PHE A 601 16.94 22.26 -3.49
C PHE A 601 15.65 21.64 -2.95
N LEU A 602 15.53 21.51 -1.62
CA LEU A 602 14.31 20.99 -0.98
C LEU A 602 13.07 21.87 -1.27
N ALA A 603 13.18 23.19 -1.20
CA ALA A 603 12.08 24.11 -1.55
C ALA A 603 11.64 23.91 -3.00
N VAL A 604 12.58 23.79 -3.94
CA VAL A 604 12.25 23.51 -5.34
C VAL A 604 11.58 22.14 -5.49
N MET A 605 12.09 21.10 -4.81
CA MET A 605 11.54 19.74 -4.88
C MET A 605 10.15 19.60 -4.25
N VAL A 606 9.86 20.34 -3.18
CA VAL A 606 8.52 20.35 -2.56
C VAL A 606 7.54 21.20 -3.37
N GLY A 607 7.98 22.32 -3.95
CA GLY A 607 7.14 23.22 -4.73
C GLY A 607 6.78 22.70 -6.13
N LEU A 608 7.67 21.98 -6.81
CA LEU A 608 7.48 21.50 -8.20
C LEU A 608 6.28 20.53 -8.38
N PRO A 609 5.97 19.60 -7.46
CA PRO A 609 4.77 18.77 -7.52
C PRO A 609 3.44 19.56 -7.55
N ALA A 610 3.38 20.74 -6.92
CA ALA A 610 2.14 21.50 -6.77
C ALA A 610 1.47 21.85 -8.12
N PRO A 611 2.16 22.46 -9.11
CA PRO A 611 1.55 22.70 -10.42
C PRO A 611 1.13 21.41 -11.12
N LEU A 612 1.90 20.32 -10.99
CA LEU A 612 1.54 19.04 -11.60
C LEU A 612 0.22 18.49 -11.02
N ILE A 613 0.04 18.53 -9.69
CA ILE A 613 -1.22 18.13 -9.05
C ILE A 613 -2.37 19.06 -9.42
N TYR A 614 -2.10 20.36 -9.58
CA TYR A 614 -3.12 21.34 -9.96
C TYR A 614 -3.71 21.09 -11.35
N PHE A 615 -2.91 20.58 -12.29
CA PHE A 615 -3.36 20.27 -13.65
C PHE A 615 -4.07 18.91 -13.81
N ILE A 616 -4.15 18.12 -12.73
CA ILE A 616 -4.85 16.84 -12.77
C ILE A 616 -6.36 17.09 -12.80
N ASP A 617 -7.01 16.58 -13.83
CA ASP A 617 -8.45 16.53 -13.93
C ASP A 617 -8.92 15.10 -13.61
N VAL A 618 -9.54 14.95 -12.45
CA VAL A 618 -10.00 13.64 -11.95
C VAL A 618 -11.12 13.08 -12.83
N ASP A 619 -12.00 13.95 -13.35
CA ASP A 619 -13.15 13.53 -14.12
C ASP A 619 -12.70 13.08 -15.52
N ARG A 620 -11.78 13.82 -16.15
CA ARG A 620 -11.12 13.38 -17.39
C ARG A 620 -10.36 12.07 -17.20
N GLY A 621 -9.58 11.96 -16.13
CA GLY A 621 -8.78 10.77 -15.85
C GLY A 621 -9.61 9.50 -15.69
N LYS A 622 -10.77 9.59 -15.02
CA LYS A 622 -11.74 8.49 -14.90
C LYS A 622 -12.28 8.04 -16.25
N VAL A 623 -12.76 8.98 -17.06
CA VAL A 623 -13.34 8.68 -18.38
C VAL A 623 -12.32 8.05 -19.32
N GLU A 624 -11.07 8.54 -19.32
CA GLU A 624 -9.99 7.94 -20.12
C GLU A 624 -9.62 6.53 -19.61
N GLY A 625 -9.60 6.33 -18.29
CA GLY A 625 -9.36 5.03 -17.67
C GLY A 625 -10.42 3.99 -18.04
N GLU A 626 -11.70 4.37 -18.00
CA GLU A 626 -12.82 3.51 -18.39
C GLU A 626 -12.78 3.15 -19.88
N LYS A 627 -12.53 4.13 -20.76
CA LYS A 627 -12.36 3.88 -22.20
C LYS A 627 -11.23 2.89 -22.48
N LEU A 628 -10.10 3.05 -21.78
CA LEU A 628 -8.96 2.15 -21.95
C LEU A 628 -9.26 0.74 -21.44
N ALA A 629 -9.99 0.62 -20.33
CA ALA A 629 -10.43 -0.68 -19.81
C ALA A 629 -11.38 -1.39 -20.78
N ALA A 630 -12.34 -0.68 -21.37
CA ALA A 630 -13.25 -1.24 -22.38
C ALA A 630 -12.49 -1.76 -23.61
N VAL A 631 -11.43 -1.06 -24.04
CA VAL A 631 -10.56 -1.53 -25.12
C VAL A 631 -9.82 -2.82 -24.71
N ILE A 632 -9.23 -2.87 -23.52
CA ILE A 632 -8.52 -4.07 -23.03
C ILE A 632 -9.48 -5.26 -22.92
N GLU A 633 -10.70 -5.06 -22.42
CA GLU A 633 -11.72 -6.10 -22.33
C GLU A 633 -12.19 -6.56 -23.71
N GLY A 634 -12.40 -5.64 -24.65
CA GLY A 634 -12.74 -5.97 -26.04
C GLY A 634 -11.68 -6.83 -26.73
N TYR A 635 -10.39 -6.54 -26.50
CA TYR A 635 -9.29 -7.39 -26.99
C TYR A 635 -9.29 -8.78 -26.35
N ARG A 636 -9.61 -8.90 -25.06
CA ARG A 636 -9.71 -10.21 -24.39
C ARG A 636 -10.85 -11.04 -24.97
N ARG A 637 -12.03 -10.45 -25.17
CA ARG A 637 -13.17 -11.16 -25.77
C ARG A 637 -12.86 -11.67 -27.18
N HIS A 638 -12.21 -10.87 -28.03
CA HIS A 638 -11.81 -11.33 -29.36
C HIS A 638 -10.77 -12.45 -29.33
N GLN A 639 -9.87 -12.47 -28.34
CA GLN A 639 -8.97 -13.61 -28.15
C GLN A 639 -9.75 -14.86 -27.76
N ASP A 640 -10.61 -14.76 -26.75
CA ASP A 640 -11.41 -15.89 -26.28
C ASP A 640 -12.32 -16.47 -27.39
N GLU A 641 -12.93 -15.61 -28.22
CA GLU A 641 -13.72 -16.03 -29.40
C GLU A 641 -12.85 -16.72 -30.47
N SER A 642 -11.63 -16.22 -30.73
CA SER A 642 -10.72 -16.84 -31.70
C SER A 642 -10.17 -18.20 -31.26
N PHE A 643 -10.15 -18.48 -29.95
CA PHE A 643 -9.78 -19.79 -29.41
C PHE A 643 -10.95 -20.80 -29.46
N ASP A 644 -12.19 -20.33 -29.39
CA ASP A 644 -13.38 -21.20 -29.44
C ASP A 644 -13.71 -21.64 -30.88
N ASP A 645 -13.41 -20.81 -31.88
CA ASP A 645 -13.39 -21.21 -33.29
C ASP A 645 -12.12 -22.05 -33.57
N GLY A 646 -12.16 -23.34 -33.23
CA GLY A 646 -11.06 -24.33 -33.26
C GLY A 646 -10.28 -24.55 -34.57
N ARG A 647 -9.78 -23.48 -35.20
CA ARG A 647 -8.83 -23.47 -36.30
C ARG A 647 -7.49 -22.97 -35.73
N PHE A 648 -6.57 -23.90 -35.52
CA PHE A 648 -5.17 -23.57 -35.26
C PHE A 648 -4.66 -22.63 -36.37
N PRO A 649 -4.02 -21.49 -36.06
CA PRO A 649 -3.38 -20.67 -37.07
C PRO A 649 -2.30 -21.52 -37.76
N SER A 650 -2.45 -21.74 -39.06
CA SER A 650 -1.42 -22.34 -39.89
C SER A 650 -0.23 -21.39 -39.96
N ASP A 651 0.96 -21.89 -39.64
CA ASP A 651 2.26 -21.25 -39.91
C ASP A 651 2.43 -21.10 -41.43
N ASP A 652 1.81 -20.09 -42.02
CA ASP A 652 2.07 -19.59 -43.37
C ASP A 652 1.33 -18.25 -43.50
N ASP A 653 2.01 -17.16 -43.14
CA ASP A 653 1.85 -15.81 -43.72
C ASP A 653 2.80 -14.85 -42.97
N ASP A 654 4.09 -15.00 -43.28
CA ASP A 654 5.11 -13.97 -43.03
C ASP A 654 4.89 -12.81 -44.02
N ASP A 655 3.89 -11.98 -43.75
CA ASP A 655 3.70 -10.71 -44.45
C ASP A 655 3.62 -9.56 -43.45
N GLY A 656 4.78 -8.90 -43.30
CA GLY A 656 5.04 -7.80 -42.37
C GLY A 656 4.20 -6.54 -42.59
N ARG A 657 2.93 -6.57 -42.19
CA ARG A 657 2.10 -5.37 -42.04
C ARG A 657 1.96 -4.98 -40.57
N GLY A 658 2.81 -4.02 -40.17
CA GLY A 658 2.61 -3.23 -38.96
C GLY A 658 1.28 -2.46 -38.96
N PRO A 659 0.84 -1.96 -37.79
CA PRO A 659 -0.54 -1.55 -37.56
C PRO A 659 -0.81 -0.19 -38.21
N ILE A 660 -1.64 -0.18 -39.26
CA ILE A 660 -2.18 1.04 -39.85
C ILE A 660 -3.54 1.29 -39.19
N LEU A 661 -3.50 2.01 -38.06
CA LEU A 661 -4.65 2.76 -37.55
C LEU A 661 -4.63 4.12 -38.26
N GLY A 662 -5.43 4.25 -39.30
CA GLY A 662 -5.65 5.52 -39.98
C GLY A 662 -7.06 5.55 -40.55
N GLY A 663 -7.92 6.40 -39.94
CA GLY A 663 -9.15 6.91 -40.53
C GLY A 663 -10.29 5.91 -40.68
N ARG A 664 -11.16 5.83 -39.67
CA ARG A 664 -12.58 5.63 -39.92
C ARG A 664 -13.32 6.73 -39.19
N ASP A 665 -13.53 7.80 -39.93
CA ASP A 665 -14.50 8.85 -39.66
C ASP A 665 -15.91 8.23 -39.71
N ASP A 666 -16.74 8.64 -38.76
CA ASP A 666 -18.18 8.84 -38.82
C ASP A 666 -18.97 7.97 -39.82
N GLU A 667 -19.49 6.83 -39.37
CA GLU A 667 -20.75 6.24 -39.86
C GLU A 667 -21.18 5.15 -38.85
N ASP A 668 -22.47 5.15 -38.49
CA ASP A 668 -23.19 4.18 -37.64
C ASP A 668 -23.73 4.70 -36.28
N GLU A 669 -24.21 5.95 -36.24
CA GLU A 669 -25.39 6.32 -35.42
C GLU A 669 -26.66 6.01 -36.22
N HIS A 670 -27.06 4.74 -36.36
CA HIS A 670 -28.43 4.35 -36.74
C HIS A 670 -28.60 2.83 -36.60
N ASP A 671 -28.90 2.32 -35.40
CA ASP A 671 -29.62 1.04 -35.28
C ASP A 671 -30.28 0.77 -33.91
N THR A 672 -30.72 1.81 -33.19
CA THR A 672 -31.44 1.68 -31.90
C THR A 672 -32.96 1.91 -31.96
N GLU A 673 -33.59 1.89 -33.14
CA GLU A 673 -35.05 2.16 -33.25
C GLU A 673 -35.92 1.09 -33.94
N ARG A 674 -35.49 -0.17 -34.03
CA ARG A 674 -36.31 -1.23 -34.67
C ARG A 674 -36.88 -2.36 -33.81
N GLU A 675 -36.85 -2.28 -32.47
CA GLU A 675 -37.44 -3.33 -31.63
C GLU A 675 -38.77 -3.01 -30.90
N VAL A 676 -39.44 -1.88 -31.18
CA VAL A 676 -40.73 -1.55 -30.50
C VAL A 676 -41.99 -1.73 -31.37
N ARG A 677 -41.92 -2.48 -32.48
CA ARG A 677 -43.14 -2.95 -33.19
C ARG A 677 -43.01 -4.39 -33.62
N GLY A 678 -43.20 -5.31 -32.67
CA GLY A 678 -43.19 -6.73 -32.97
C GLY A 678 -43.44 -7.67 -31.80
N ARG A 679 -44.31 -7.34 -30.84
CA ARG A 679 -45.06 -8.30 -30.01
C ARG A 679 -46.22 -7.62 -29.30
#